data_AF-A0A1L7UFF2-F1
#
_entry.id   AF-A0A1L7UFF2-F1
#
_cell.length_a   1.000
_cell.length_b   1.000
_cell.length_c   1.000
_cell.angle_alpha   90.00
_cell.angle_beta   90.00
_cell.angle_gamma   90.00
#
_symmetry.space_group_name_H-M   'P 1'
#
loop_
_entity.id
_entity.type
_entity.pdbx_description
1 polymer ?
#
loop_
_entity_poly.entity_id
_entity_poly.type
_entity_poly.pdbx_seq_one_letter_code
_entity_poly.pdbx_strand_id
1 'polypeptide(L)'
;MGLDSFHYNADHQVIVCRLCGTCLVPKQTSWRSHLRAEPHRMKGDELRLTVERFLSYELRPVEALRQWRADRKRPCRPIEGLTIYEGYICTCTEVQCDYCTRRARKMYDHMPVHGRKASEHTNAMPLWRACKLQTYFTAKGLIDYFLVEEDPSLPLTGGALAGSGLAMASTSQEEGKLFEDLKADIIQASRDLDKEAEIVQDVEASRADRVPWLVHTGFPTHLQGLRDTEIMSSYALPRSGDDDGDGGGDGGDDDDGEEEGGAVDTDVDLGRILAAVESTLRDAYKLCSDKSPDRKMTQQRAKRLSNFRSDDSHMSSAKASKFRSFKNESSLTSYFRITKQLLAYYYRVVYREDGHFTRGDESHVVPQDIIETTPLQRQAIEDVIGALRRRDKAAKGRGTPSCDKKDGIATRDYDERDAELKHTIRKFYISLICQTVGSRPFRSAILSFCAMLSRTKALTRRVDNEQHKRCTWREPGNFNSNLSALTWTAQLILFDFVCFQKQDDEDGIPDLLDQMCKKYFQQMAETPFGHVLQWRLYLFAASRTSLTKHQARWSLDGETVDYMGTKLHMEQVTQLVESEFRQAHSLLYDKLLFGMRDVAPIEAWRLHDDLDVDDYGASWLTDERNREILAGTHDALLRQIEERADLRQVFVRLDPNGGVRLCPKAIAIYEAHVQEFLKRMLAPISVPSGPPLRSPELLSITYINTGARRRSVFLWEKMVPTPGCWKPPLDISRVRATLASGLSTSEQAGGSTFAIPMVKAWRRGLAGRYGLVLPPEGMCAGRGAPVPGGMVAPSCCFYHKGEVQRQGAG
;
A
#
# COMPACT_ATOMS: atom_id res chain seq x y z
N MET A 1 -21.58 11.51 32.52
CA MET A 1 -20.53 12.51 32.83
C MET A 1 -21.17 13.56 33.70
N GLY A 2 -20.79 13.63 34.97
CA GLY A 2 -21.53 14.37 36.00
C GLY A 2 -21.65 15.87 35.74
N LEU A 3 -22.65 16.46 36.39
CA LEU A 3 -23.01 17.89 36.38
C LEU A 3 -21.85 18.84 36.77
N ASP A 4 -20.73 18.31 37.27
CA ASP A 4 -19.51 19.04 37.65
C ASP A 4 -18.79 19.72 36.47
N SER A 5 -19.20 19.40 35.24
CA SER A 5 -18.66 20.00 34.00
C SER A 5 -19.23 21.40 33.71
N PHE A 6 -20.31 21.80 34.39
CA PHE A 6 -21.03 23.05 34.15
C PHE A 6 -21.07 23.90 35.41
N HIS A 7 -20.65 25.15 35.29
CA HIS A 7 -20.62 26.10 36.40
C HIS A 7 -21.58 27.26 36.08
N TYR A 8 -22.55 27.50 36.96
CA TYR A 8 -23.36 28.72 36.89
C TYR A 8 -22.62 29.84 37.60
N ASN A 9 -22.26 30.88 36.84
CA ASN A 9 -21.66 32.08 37.39
C ASN A 9 -22.78 33.10 37.65
N ALA A 10 -23.09 33.35 38.94
CA ALA A 10 -24.17 34.23 39.36
C ALA A 10 -23.90 35.71 39.04
N ASP A 11 -22.64 36.16 39.12
CA ASP A 11 -22.26 37.56 38.86
C ASP A 11 -22.52 37.96 37.41
N HIS A 12 -22.22 37.05 36.49
CA HIS A 12 -22.42 37.24 35.05
C HIS A 12 -23.75 36.67 34.55
N GLN A 13 -24.48 35.92 35.38
CA GLN A 13 -25.73 35.22 35.04
C GLN A 13 -25.57 34.34 33.78
N VAL A 14 -24.52 33.52 33.75
CA VAL A 14 -24.20 32.62 32.61
C VAL A 14 -23.85 31.22 33.09
N ILE A 15 -24.11 30.21 32.24
CA ILE A 15 -23.61 28.84 32.46
C ILE A 15 -22.33 28.66 31.66
N VAL A 16 -21.23 28.40 32.34
CA VAL A 16 -19.93 28.10 31.76
C VAL A 16 -19.78 26.59 31.60
N CYS A 17 -19.52 26.14 30.37
CA CYS A 17 -19.09 24.77 30.12
C CYS A 17 -17.56 24.70 30.26
N ARG A 18 -17.08 24.09 31.35
CA ARG A 18 -15.64 24.01 31.66
C ARG A 18 -14.86 23.16 30.65
N LEU A 19 -15.50 22.13 30.10
CA LEU A 19 -14.90 21.25 29.09
C LEU A 19 -14.76 21.94 27.72
N CYS A 20 -15.72 22.79 27.35
CA CYS A 20 -15.71 23.50 26.07
C CYS A 20 -15.13 24.92 26.17
N GLY A 21 -14.83 25.39 27.38
CA GLY A 21 -14.24 26.71 27.62
C GLY A 21 -15.10 27.89 27.15
N THR A 22 -16.43 27.74 27.14
CA THR A 22 -17.41 28.68 26.54
C THR A 22 -18.73 28.70 27.33
N CYS A 23 -19.48 29.80 27.29
CA CYS A 23 -20.80 29.87 27.89
C CYS A 23 -21.87 29.22 27.01
N LEU A 24 -22.90 28.67 27.65
CA LEU A 24 -24.08 28.19 26.97
C LEU A 24 -25.00 29.35 26.62
N VAL A 25 -25.33 29.51 25.34
CA VAL A 25 -26.32 30.50 24.88
C VAL A 25 -27.65 30.18 25.56
N PRO A 26 -28.35 31.16 26.17
CA PRO A 26 -29.55 30.92 27.00
C PRO A 26 -30.78 30.56 26.16
N LYS A 27 -30.71 29.42 25.46
CA LYS A 27 -31.74 28.86 24.60
C LYS A 27 -31.73 27.34 24.75
N GLN A 28 -32.86 26.76 25.10
CA GLN A 28 -32.99 25.32 25.35
C GLN A 28 -32.55 24.45 24.15
N THR A 29 -32.85 24.90 22.92
CA THR A 29 -32.41 24.24 21.68
C THR A 29 -30.89 24.25 21.54
N SER A 30 -30.23 25.35 21.93
CA SER A 30 -28.77 25.47 21.93
C SER A 30 -28.13 24.54 22.97
N TRP A 31 -28.70 24.47 24.18
CA TRP A 31 -28.23 23.56 25.23
C TRP A 31 -28.32 22.10 24.80
N ARG A 32 -29.48 21.68 24.27
CA ARG A 32 -29.67 20.30 23.79
C ARG A 32 -28.70 19.95 22.66
N SER A 33 -28.45 20.89 21.74
CA SER A 33 -27.46 20.71 20.68
C SER A 33 -26.05 20.56 21.23
N HIS A 34 -25.64 21.44 22.14
CA HIS A 34 -24.32 21.41 22.79
C HIS A 34 -24.10 20.13 23.61
N LEU A 35 -25.07 19.73 24.44
CA LEU A 35 -24.96 18.56 25.32
C LEU A 35 -24.95 17.24 24.54
N ARG A 36 -25.56 17.18 23.35
CA ARG A 36 -25.51 16.01 22.46
C ARG A 36 -24.22 15.93 21.65
N ALA A 37 -23.57 17.06 21.41
CA ALA A 37 -22.31 17.13 20.68
C ALA A 37 -21.14 16.62 21.54
N GLU A 38 -20.03 16.27 20.89
CA GLU A 38 -18.76 15.98 21.55
C GLU A 38 -18.21 17.27 22.19
N PRO A 39 -17.71 17.25 23.44
CA PRO A 39 -17.29 16.11 24.26
C PRO A 39 -18.38 15.45 25.14
N HIS A 40 -19.61 15.98 25.18
CA HIS A 40 -20.60 15.60 26.21
C HIS A 40 -21.44 14.37 25.87
N ARG A 41 -21.87 14.21 24.61
CA ARG A 41 -22.66 13.04 24.10
C ARG A 41 -23.83 12.60 25.00
N MET A 42 -24.46 13.52 25.74
CA MET A 42 -25.52 13.23 26.71
C MET A 42 -26.82 12.80 26.02
N LYS A 43 -27.48 11.78 26.54
CA LYS A 43 -28.74 11.22 26.04
C LYS A 43 -29.66 10.79 27.20
N GLY A 44 -30.93 10.54 26.90
CA GLY A 44 -31.90 10.02 27.86
C GLY A 44 -32.14 10.95 29.06
N ASP A 45 -32.31 10.36 30.25
CA ASP A 45 -32.63 11.11 31.48
C ASP A 45 -31.53 12.06 31.93
N GLU A 46 -30.25 11.75 31.67
CA GLU A 46 -29.12 12.64 31.99
C GLU A 46 -29.23 13.97 31.24
N LEU A 47 -29.59 13.94 29.95
CA LEU A 47 -29.85 15.14 29.16
C LEU A 47 -31.08 15.90 29.66
N ARG A 48 -32.14 15.19 30.03
CA ARG A 48 -33.40 15.78 30.51
C ARG A 48 -33.19 16.53 31.82
N LEU A 49 -32.60 15.88 32.82
CA LEU A 49 -32.33 16.45 34.15
C LEU A 49 -31.35 17.63 34.08
N THR A 50 -30.34 17.55 33.21
CA THR A 50 -29.37 18.65 33.02
C THR A 50 -30.04 19.89 32.41
N VAL A 51 -30.92 19.71 31.42
CA VAL A 51 -31.68 20.81 30.83
C VAL A 51 -32.69 21.39 31.81
N GLU A 52 -33.37 20.56 32.61
CA GLU A 52 -34.27 21.02 33.68
C GLU A 52 -33.52 21.88 34.72
N ARG A 53 -32.31 21.47 35.09
CA ARG A 53 -31.45 22.27 35.98
C ARG A 53 -31.04 23.60 35.35
N PHE A 54 -30.69 23.64 34.06
CA PHE A 54 -30.34 24.90 33.39
C PHE A 54 -31.52 25.88 33.30
N LEU A 55 -32.75 25.37 33.23
CA LEU A 55 -33.97 26.18 33.28
C LEU A 55 -34.21 26.84 34.64
N SER A 56 -33.67 26.29 35.73
CA SER A 56 -33.77 26.88 37.07
C SER A 56 -32.86 28.08 37.31
N TYR A 57 -31.90 28.34 36.40
CA TYR A 57 -30.97 29.46 36.53
C TYR A 57 -31.50 30.72 35.82
N GLU A 58 -31.34 31.87 36.46
CA GLU A 58 -31.57 33.15 35.81
C GLU A 58 -30.39 33.49 34.90
N LEU A 59 -30.62 33.51 33.59
CA LEU A 59 -29.58 33.71 32.59
C LEU A 59 -29.79 35.00 31.79
N ARG A 60 -28.72 35.77 31.62
CA ARG A 60 -28.75 37.01 30.87
C ARG A 60 -28.73 36.74 29.36
N PRO A 61 -29.63 37.38 28.57
CA PRO A 61 -29.61 37.25 27.12
C PRO A 61 -28.35 37.85 26.50
N VAL A 62 -27.99 37.39 25.29
CA VAL A 62 -26.74 37.74 24.60
C VAL A 62 -26.59 39.25 24.42
N GLU A 63 -27.68 39.92 24.05
CA GLU A 63 -27.71 41.37 23.80
C GLU A 63 -27.46 42.16 25.08
N ALA A 64 -28.02 41.71 26.21
CA ALA A 64 -27.76 42.30 27.51
C ALA A 64 -26.33 42.04 28.00
N LEU A 65 -25.72 40.89 27.65
CA LEU A 65 -24.30 40.64 27.94
C LEU A 65 -23.36 41.58 27.18
N ARG A 66 -23.71 41.95 25.94
CA ARG A 66 -22.96 42.93 25.14
C ARG A 66 -23.05 44.34 25.71
N GLN A 67 -24.24 44.72 26.20
CA GLN A 67 -24.50 46.06 26.75
C GLN A 67 -24.02 46.21 28.21
N TRP A 68 -24.02 45.13 28.99
CA TRP A 68 -23.64 45.16 30.41
C TRP A 68 -22.15 45.49 30.64
N ARG A 69 -21.30 45.36 29.62
CA ARG A 69 -19.90 45.82 29.67
C ARG A 69 -19.71 47.11 28.87
N ALA A 70 -20.23 48.21 29.40
CA ALA A 70 -20.14 49.53 28.76
C ALA A 70 -18.72 50.13 28.72
N ASP A 71 -17.71 49.48 29.33
CA ASP A 71 -16.32 49.91 29.25
C ASP A 71 -15.39 48.69 29.05
N ARG A 72 -15.20 48.26 27.80
CA ARG A 72 -14.36 47.07 27.49
C ARG A 72 -12.88 47.28 27.76
N LYS A 73 -12.46 48.52 28.07
CA LYS A 73 -11.10 48.85 28.52
C LYS A 73 -10.90 48.54 30.01
N ARG A 74 -11.97 48.51 30.81
CA ARG A 74 -11.87 48.12 32.23
C ARG A 74 -11.63 46.62 32.32
N PRO A 75 -10.46 46.22 32.83
CA PRO A 75 -10.19 44.82 33.12
C PRO A 75 -11.27 44.26 34.07
N CYS A 76 -11.73 43.03 33.85
CA CYS A 76 -12.47 42.29 34.87
C CYS A 76 -11.64 41.10 35.34
N ARG A 77 -11.97 40.55 36.51
CA ARG A 77 -11.40 39.26 36.91
C ARG A 77 -11.72 38.17 35.88
N PRO A 78 -10.79 37.28 35.55
CA PRO A 78 -11.04 36.17 34.65
C PRO A 78 -12.22 35.32 35.14
N ILE A 79 -13.19 35.06 34.26
CA ILE A 79 -14.32 34.19 34.58
C ILE A 79 -13.82 32.75 34.57
N GLU A 80 -13.98 32.07 35.72
CA GLU A 80 -13.51 30.70 35.91
C GLU A 80 -14.16 29.74 34.89
N GLY A 81 -13.33 28.95 34.20
CA GLY A 81 -13.77 27.97 33.20
C GLY A 81 -13.97 28.51 31.79
N LEU A 82 -13.79 29.81 31.53
CA LEU A 82 -13.74 30.37 30.18
C LEU A 82 -12.31 30.44 29.64
N THR A 83 -12.16 30.18 28.34
CA THR A 83 -10.85 30.23 27.67
C THR A 83 -10.31 31.67 27.64
N ILE A 84 -9.09 31.85 28.13
CA ILE A 84 -8.35 33.11 28.00
C ILE A 84 -7.60 33.10 26.68
N TYR A 85 -7.69 34.20 25.94
CA TYR A 85 -7.06 34.40 24.64
C TYR A 85 -6.03 35.52 24.73
N GLU A 86 -4.93 35.36 24.02
CA GLU A 86 -4.06 36.50 23.71
C GLU A 86 -4.66 37.33 22.58
N GLY A 87 -4.57 38.65 22.72
CA GLY A 87 -5.04 39.57 21.72
C GLY A 87 -4.49 40.96 21.91
N TYR A 88 -5.08 41.87 21.16
CA TYR A 88 -4.67 43.26 21.07
C TYR A 88 -5.89 44.14 21.37
N ILE A 89 -5.64 45.25 22.05
CA ILE A 89 -6.63 46.29 22.29
C ILE A 89 -6.11 47.61 21.74
N CYS A 90 -6.99 48.36 21.09
CA CYS A 90 -6.68 49.70 20.60
C CYS A 90 -6.37 50.66 21.77
N THR A 91 -5.27 51.40 21.65
CA THR A 91 -4.81 52.37 22.67
C THR A 91 -5.10 53.82 22.27
N CYS A 92 -5.63 54.05 21.06
CA CYS A 92 -6.02 55.38 20.61
C CYS A 92 -7.09 56.00 21.54
N THR A 93 -6.84 57.23 22.00
CA THR A 93 -7.68 57.97 22.95
C THR A 93 -8.62 58.98 22.30
N GLU A 94 -8.46 59.21 20.99
CA GLU A 94 -9.17 60.27 20.23
C GLU A 94 -10.65 59.97 20.00
N VAL A 95 -11.05 58.71 20.14
CA VAL A 95 -12.44 58.22 20.10
C VAL A 95 -12.55 57.21 21.24
N GLN A 96 -13.68 57.13 21.96
CA GLN A 96 -13.96 56.04 22.92
C GLN A 96 -14.05 54.70 22.17
N CYS A 97 -12.91 54.21 21.70
CA CYS A 97 -12.77 52.99 20.93
C CYS A 97 -12.41 51.86 21.87
N ASP A 98 -13.28 50.87 21.92
CA ASP A 98 -13.21 49.68 22.76
C ASP A 98 -12.85 48.44 21.95
N TYR A 99 -12.33 48.64 20.73
CA TYR A 99 -12.01 47.58 19.79
C TYR A 99 -10.86 46.71 20.32
N CYS A 100 -11.13 45.42 20.42
CA CYS A 100 -10.14 44.40 20.74
C CYS A 100 -10.32 43.18 19.84
N THR A 101 -9.22 42.50 19.56
CA THR A 101 -9.19 41.38 18.63
C THR A 101 -8.02 40.46 18.95
N ARG A 102 -8.16 39.17 18.62
CA ARG A 102 -7.06 38.21 18.74
C ARG A 102 -6.02 38.32 17.61
N ARG A 103 -6.38 38.97 16.50
CA ARG A 103 -5.55 38.97 15.28
C ARG A 103 -4.96 40.35 15.04
N ALA A 104 -3.63 40.46 15.10
CA ALA A 104 -2.92 41.71 14.82
C ALA A 104 -3.40 42.36 13.51
N ARG A 105 -3.53 41.60 12.40
CA ARG A 105 -4.01 42.13 11.10
C ARG A 105 -5.34 42.90 11.18
N LYS A 106 -6.28 42.48 12.04
CA LYS A 106 -7.53 43.22 12.24
C LYS A 106 -7.34 44.57 12.94
N MET A 107 -6.24 44.78 13.66
CA MET A 107 -5.84 46.10 14.13
C MET A 107 -5.36 46.99 12.99
N TYR A 108 -4.67 46.44 11.99
CA TYR A 108 -4.23 47.20 10.82
C TYR A 108 -5.44 47.75 10.06
N ASP A 109 -6.45 46.90 9.85
CA ASP A 109 -7.71 47.26 9.20
C ASP A 109 -8.57 48.21 10.05
N HIS A 110 -8.35 48.24 11.38
CA HIS A 110 -9.06 49.10 12.31
C HIS A 110 -8.45 50.51 12.42
N MET A 111 -7.13 50.67 12.22
CA MET A 111 -6.45 51.98 12.36
C MET A 111 -7.05 53.13 11.52
N PRO A 112 -7.56 52.90 10.30
CA PRO A 112 -8.25 53.95 9.54
C PRO A 112 -9.45 54.58 10.26
N VAL A 113 -10.09 53.88 11.22
CA VAL A 113 -11.17 54.43 12.06
C VAL A 113 -10.68 55.61 12.92
N HIS A 114 -9.39 55.64 13.23
CA HIS A 114 -8.73 56.72 13.95
C HIS A 114 -8.02 57.71 13.00
N GLY A 115 -8.17 57.59 11.68
CA GLY A 115 -7.46 58.42 10.71
C GLY A 115 -5.95 58.15 10.65
N ARG A 116 -5.48 57.05 11.25
CA ARG A 116 -4.06 56.68 11.35
C ARG A 116 -3.74 55.48 10.46
N LYS A 117 -2.49 55.36 10.04
CA LYS A 117 -2.01 54.18 9.31
C LYS A 117 -1.35 53.20 10.28
N ALA A 118 -1.56 51.91 10.03
CA ALA A 118 -0.95 50.86 10.84
C ALA A 118 0.59 50.88 10.83
N SER A 119 1.21 51.46 9.79
CA SER A 119 2.65 51.70 9.69
C SER A 119 3.19 52.69 10.73
N GLU A 120 2.33 53.50 11.34
CA GLU A 120 2.70 54.45 12.40
C GLU A 120 2.84 53.77 13.77
N HIS A 121 2.46 52.48 13.88
CA HIS A 121 2.66 51.70 15.09
C HIS A 121 4.16 51.42 15.31
N THR A 122 4.71 51.97 16.38
CA THR A 122 6.10 51.72 16.81
C THR A 122 6.14 51.41 18.30
N ASN A 123 7.25 50.84 18.79
CA ASN A 123 7.44 50.62 20.22
C ASN A 123 7.40 51.93 21.04
N ALA A 124 7.76 53.06 20.43
CA ALA A 124 7.72 54.38 21.05
C ALA A 124 6.31 55.02 21.01
N MET A 125 5.50 54.67 20.00
CA MET A 125 4.12 55.14 19.84
C MET A 125 3.19 53.96 19.51
N PRO A 126 2.84 53.12 20.50
CA PRO A 126 2.00 51.95 20.27
C PRO A 126 0.54 52.36 20.07
N LEU A 127 0.03 52.14 18.85
CA LEU A 127 -1.40 52.34 18.50
C LEU A 127 -2.34 51.24 19.02
N TRP A 128 -1.78 50.11 19.45
CA TRP A 128 -2.48 49.04 20.15
C TRP A 128 -1.49 48.35 21.10
N ARG A 129 -2.01 47.65 22.12
CA ARG A 129 -1.18 46.88 23.07
C ARG A 129 -1.64 45.43 23.14
N ALA A 130 -0.71 44.52 23.43
CA ALA A 130 -1.05 43.14 23.77
C ALA A 130 -1.83 43.09 25.10
N CYS A 131 -2.79 42.18 25.21
CA CYS A 131 -3.63 41.98 26.38
C CYS A 131 -4.21 40.56 26.43
N LYS A 132 -4.72 40.17 27.59
CA LYS A 132 -5.52 38.95 27.76
C LYS A 132 -7.00 39.28 27.59
N LEU A 133 -7.70 38.47 26.80
CA LEU A 133 -9.10 38.63 26.44
C LEU A 133 -9.89 37.37 26.79
N GLN A 134 -11.13 37.53 27.22
CA GLN A 134 -12.11 36.43 27.27
C GLN A 134 -13.32 36.79 26.40
N THR A 135 -14.14 35.79 26.06
CA THR A 135 -15.44 36.00 25.45
C THR A 135 -16.44 35.00 26.01
N TYR A 136 -17.71 35.40 26.12
CA TYR A 136 -18.75 34.49 26.59
C TYR A 136 -19.04 33.39 25.58
N PHE A 137 -19.01 33.68 24.28
CA PHE A 137 -19.44 32.74 23.24
C PHE A 137 -18.40 32.61 22.13
N THR A 138 -18.10 31.37 21.74
CA THR A 138 -17.14 31.05 20.68
C THR A 138 -17.78 30.88 19.30
N ALA A 139 -19.11 30.90 19.20
CA ALA A 139 -19.84 30.78 17.94
C ALA A 139 -19.70 32.03 17.07
N LYS A 140 -19.52 31.84 15.75
CA LYS A 140 -19.39 32.92 14.77
C LYS A 140 -20.59 33.87 14.84
N GLY A 141 -20.35 35.17 14.96
CA GLY A 141 -21.38 36.20 15.13
C GLY A 141 -21.79 36.49 16.58
N LEU A 142 -21.37 35.65 17.54
CA LEU A 142 -21.58 35.85 18.98
C LEU A 142 -20.31 36.20 19.76
N ILE A 143 -19.14 36.04 19.12
CA ILE A 143 -17.84 36.41 19.69
C ILE A 143 -17.81 37.90 19.99
N ASP A 144 -17.59 38.23 21.25
CA ASP A 144 -17.43 39.58 21.75
C ASP A 144 -16.35 39.56 22.84
N TYR A 145 -15.16 40.05 22.50
CA TYR A 145 -14.00 39.98 23.40
C TYR A 145 -14.04 41.13 24.42
N PHE A 146 -13.58 40.85 25.64
CA PHE A 146 -13.40 41.84 26.69
C PHE A 146 -12.09 41.58 27.44
N LEU A 147 -11.54 42.64 28.03
CA LEU A 147 -10.25 42.60 28.71
C LEU A 147 -10.37 41.96 30.11
N VAL A 148 -9.37 41.16 30.48
CA VAL A 148 -9.29 40.53 31.81
C VAL A 148 -8.02 40.97 32.55
N GLU A 149 -8.12 41.10 33.89
CA GLU A 149 -7.00 41.39 34.79
C GLU A 149 -5.99 40.25 34.78
N GLU A 150 -4.71 40.59 34.90
CA GLU A 150 -3.69 39.65 35.34
C GLU A 150 -3.92 39.40 36.82
N ASP A 151 -4.37 38.19 37.17
CA ASP A 151 -4.60 37.81 38.56
C ASP A 151 -3.27 37.87 39.35
N PRO A 152 -3.12 38.77 40.34
CA PRO A 152 -1.90 38.83 41.15
C PRO A 152 -1.72 37.62 42.08
N SER A 153 -2.72 36.72 42.14
CA SER A 153 -2.75 35.57 43.05
C SER A 153 -2.59 34.21 42.36
N LEU A 154 -2.36 34.18 41.05
CA LEU A 154 -1.77 33.01 40.39
C LEU A 154 -0.26 33.25 40.30
N PRO A 155 0.59 32.34 40.83
CA PRO A 155 2.01 32.61 40.92
C PRO A 155 2.58 32.83 39.51
N LEU A 156 3.11 34.05 39.31
CA LEU A 156 4.32 34.22 38.52
C LEU A 156 5.35 33.25 39.11
N THR A 157 5.55 32.10 38.46
CA THR A 157 6.80 31.36 38.55
C THR A 157 7.89 32.25 37.93
N GLY A 158 8.34 33.18 38.76
CA GLY A 158 9.20 34.31 38.44
C GLY A 158 9.48 35.10 39.72
N GLY A 159 9.71 34.36 40.82
CA GLY A 159 10.13 34.88 42.10
C GLY A 159 11.15 33.91 42.66
N ALA A 160 12.42 34.27 42.52
CA ALA A 160 13.52 33.64 43.22
C ALA A 160 13.24 33.67 44.72
N LEU A 161 12.70 32.57 45.25
CA LEU A 161 12.99 32.14 46.61
C LEU A 161 14.19 31.21 46.51
N ALA A 162 15.27 31.66 47.10
CA ALA A 162 16.48 30.90 47.31
C ALA A 162 16.13 29.54 47.93
N GLY A 163 16.29 28.48 47.14
CA GLY A 163 16.02 27.11 47.56
C GLY A 163 15.89 26.17 46.38
N SER A 164 17.02 25.54 46.01
CA SER A 164 17.12 24.43 45.04
C SER A 164 17.19 24.80 43.54
N GLY A 165 18.26 25.50 43.16
CA GLY A 165 18.66 25.73 41.76
C GLY A 165 19.14 24.49 40.98
N LEU A 166 18.87 23.28 41.47
CA LEU A 166 19.32 22.04 40.86
C LEU A 166 18.25 21.34 39.98
N ALA A 167 16.96 21.68 40.10
CA ALA A 167 15.86 20.93 39.46
C ALA A 167 15.20 21.57 38.21
N MET A 168 15.33 22.88 37.98
CA MET A 168 14.78 23.56 36.77
C MET A 168 15.76 23.56 35.59
N ALA A 169 17.06 23.48 35.86
CA ALA A 169 18.08 23.29 34.82
C ALA A 169 18.05 21.85 34.28
N SER A 170 17.72 20.87 35.14
CA SER A 170 17.62 19.46 34.74
C SER A 170 16.43 19.18 33.83
N THR A 171 15.25 19.79 34.06
CA THR A 171 14.08 19.64 33.18
C THR A 171 14.29 20.26 31.80
N SER A 172 14.98 21.41 31.69
CA SER A 172 15.33 21.99 30.38
C SER A 172 16.36 21.14 29.62
N GLN A 173 17.28 20.47 30.33
CA GLN A 173 18.28 19.59 29.75
C GLN A 173 17.66 18.25 29.31
N GLU A 174 16.73 17.71 30.09
CA GLU A 174 15.96 16.51 29.76
C GLU A 174 14.97 16.74 28.62
N GLU A 175 14.34 17.91 28.54
CA GLU A 175 13.52 18.32 27.39
C GLU A 175 14.35 18.46 26.12
N GLY A 176 15.50 19.13 26.19
CA GLY A 176 16.43 19.22 25.05
C GLY A 176 16.88 17.84 24.57
N LYS A 177 17.21 16.93 25.51
CA LYS A 177 17.56 15.55 25.20
C LYS A 177 16.40 14.79 24.55
N LEU A 178 15.16 14.98 25.02
CA LEU A 178 13.98 14.38 24.40
C LEU A 178 13.81 14.82 22.93
N PHE A 179 13.98 16.11 22.63
CA PHE A 179 13.85 16.61 21.25
C PHE A 179 14.98 16.12 20.35
N GLU A 180 16.22 16.02 20.86
CA GLU A 180 17.35 15.45 20.12
C GLU A 180 17.16 13.94 19.86
N ASP A 181 16.71 13.18 20.86
CA ASP A 181 16.37 11.76 20.70
C ASP A 181 15.24 11.58 19.66
N LEU A 182 14.21 12.44 19.68
CA LEU A 182 13.13 12.41 18.69
C LEU A 182 13.60 12.75 17.27
N LYS A 183 14.50 13.72 17.10
CA LYS A 183 15.12 14.04 15.80
C LYS A 183 15.94 12.87 15.29
N ALA A 184 16.71 12.20 16.16
CA ALA A 184 17.47 11.00 15.82
C ALA A 184 16.56 9.81 15.46
N ASP A 185 15.47 9.60 16.20
CA ASP A 185 14.48 8.55 15.94
C ASP A 185 13.76 8.75 14.60
N ILE A 186 13.52 10.00 14.16
CA ILE A 186 12.96 10.27 12.81
C ILE A 186 13.93 9.77 11.73
N ILE A 187 15.24 9.99 11.91
CA ILE A 187 16.29 9.53 10.99
C ILE A 187 16.37 7.99 11.01
N GLN A 188 16.26 7.37 12.18
CA GLN A 188 16.35 5.92 12.34
C GLN A 188 15.10 5.17 11.88
N ALA A 189 13.90 5.69 12.13
CA ALA A 189 12.64 5.11 11.66
C ALA A 189 12.54 5.07 10.13
N SER A 190 13.19 6.02 9.44
CA SER A 190 13.33 5.97 7.99
C SER A 190 14.19 4.78 7.51
N ARG A 191 15.13 4.30 8.33
CA ARG A 191 16.00 3.15 8.05
C ARG A 191 15.37 1.81 8.46
N ASP A 192 14.56 1.80 9.53
CA ASP A 192 13.93 0.57 10.04
C ASP A 192 12.75 0.10 9.17
N LEU A 193 12.05 1.02 8.50
CA LEU A 193 11.05 0.71 7.47
C LEU A 193 11.64 -0.08 6.29
N ASP A 194 12.95 0.01 6.09
CA ASP A 194 13.64 -0.71 5.04
C ASP A 194 13.90 -2.17 5.43
N LYS A 195 14.20 -2.44 6.71
CA LYS A 195 14.52 -3.78 7.21
C LYS A 195 13.30 -4.67 7.42
N GLU A 196 12.16 -4.13 7.87
CA GLU A 196 10.93 -4.92 8.06
C GLU A 196 10.27 -5.41 6.75
N ALA A 197 10.68 -4.85 5.60
CA ALA A 197 10.11 -5.16 4.29
C ALA A 197 10.72 -6.41 3.60
N GLU A 198 11.66 -7.11 4.25
CA GLU A 198 12.46 -8.19 3.66
C GLU A 198 12.02 -9.61 4.05
N ILE A 199 11.10 -9.74 5.02
CA ILE A 199 10.57 -11.04 5.47
C ILE A 199 9.16 -11.25 4.90
N VAL A 200 8.91 -12.44 4.32
CA VAL A 200 7.57 -12.85 3.89
C VAL A 200 6.70 -13.07 5.12
N GLN A 201 5.88 -12.07 5.45
CA GLN A 201 5.00 -12.10 6.61
C GLN A 201 3.77 -13.01 6.39
N ASP A 202 3.24 -13.51 7.51
CA ASP A 202 2.05 -14.36 7.58
C ASP A 202 0.78 -13.68 7.01
N VAL A 203 -0.16 -14.50 6.54
CA VAL A 203 -1.48 -14.14 6.01
C VAL A 203 -2.33 -13.38 7.03
N GLU A 204 -2.06 -13.55 8.32
CA GLU A 204 -2.75 -12.82 9.40
C GLU A 204 -2.17 -11.41 9.65
N ALA A 205 -0.91 -11.15 9.27
CA ALA A 205 -0.24 -9.84 9.43
C ALA A 205 -0.23 -9.01 8.13
N SER A 206 -0.17 -9.68 6.97
CA SER A 206 -0.39 -9.07 5.66
C SER A 206 -1.88 -9.11 5.33
N ARG A 207 -2.43 -8.11 4.64
CA ARG A 207 -3.84 -8.07 4.19
C ARG A 207 -4.18 -9.16 3.13
N ALA A 208 -3.57 -10.34 3.18
CA ALA A 208 -3.81 -11.47 2.31
C ALA A 208 -5.19 -12.12 2.52
N ASP A 209 -5.88 -11.79 3.61
CA ASP A 209 -7.34 -11.97 3.78
C ASP A 209 -8.20 -11.29 2.69
N ARG A 210 -7.58 -10.55 1.76
CA ARG A 210 -8.27 -9.87 0.64
C ARG A 210 -7.98 -10.47 -0.73
N VAL A 211 -7.22 -11.57 -0.85
CA VAL A 211 -6.85 -12.17 -2.14
C VAL A 211 -7.29 -13.65 -2.22
N PRO A 212 -8.55 -13.92 -2.59
CA PRO A 212 -9.17 -15.25 -2.53
C PRO A 212 -8.38 -16.37 -3.23
N TRP A 213 -7.64 -16.06 -4.29
CA TRP A 213 -6.88 -17.06 -5.04
C TRP A 213 -5.63 -17.57 -4.31
N LEU A 214 -4.98 -16.73 -3.49
CA LEU A 214 -3.81 -17.15 -2.71
C LEU A 214 -4.22 -18.10 -1.57
N VAL A 215 -5.38 -17.86 -0.97
CA VAL A 215 -5.99 -18.76 0.00
C VAL A 215 -6.36 -20.08 -0.67
N HIS A 216 -6.96 -20.02 -1.87
CA HIS A 216 -7.38 -21.22 -2.59
C HIS A 216 -6.21 -22.09 -3.08
N THR A 217 -5.09 -21.49 -3.47
CA THR A 217 -3.91 -22.26 -3.92
C THR A 217 -3.04 -22.77 -2.79
N GLY A 218 -3.09 -22.14 -1.60
CA GLY A 218 -2.24 -22.49 -0.46
C GLY A 218 -0.78 -22.08 -0.59
N PHE A 219 -0.44 -21.23 -1.58
CA PHE A 219 0.95 -20.80 -1.81
C PHE A 219 1.57 -20.03 -0.64
N PRO A 220 0.87 -19.10 0.05
CA PRO A 220 1.45 -18.40 1.19
C PRO A 220 1.90 -19.34 2.30
N THR A 221 1.07 -20.32 2.64
CA THR A 221 1.40 -21.34 3.66
C THR A 221 2.59 -22.19 3.26
N HIS A 222 2.68 -22.59 1.99
CA HIS A 222 3.79 -23.43 1.50
C HIS A 222 5.13 -22.67 1.42
N LEU A 223 5.10 -21.35 1.26
CA LEU A 223 6.30 -20.50 1.18
C LEU A 223 6.62 -19.78 2.50
N GLN A 224 5.89 -20.10 3.56
CA GLN A 224 6.01 -19.41 4.84
C GLN A 224 7.44 -19.52 5.39
N GLY A 225 8.00 -18.38 5.80
CA GLY A 225 9.32 -18.33 6.42
C GLY A 225 10.51 -18.43 5.46
N LEU A 226 10.29 -18.65 4.16
CA LEU A 226 11.36 -18.67 3.16
C LEU A 226 11.79 -17.25 2.77
N ARG A 227 13.10 -17.06 2.52
CA ARG A 227 13.60 -15.77 2.02
C ARG A 227 13.37 -15.66 0.51
N ASP A 228 13.05 -14.44 0.06
CA ASP A 228 12.82 -14.15 -1.36
C ASP A 228 14.04 -14.44 -2.24
N THR A 229 15.25 -14.22 -1.72
CA THR A 229 16.52 -14.56 -2.38
C THR A 229 16.66 -16.07 -2.58
N GLU A 230 16.25 -16.88 -1.59
CA GLU A 230 16.28 -18.34 -1.66
C GLU A 230 15.22 -18.88 -2.62
N ILE A 231 14.00 -18.31 -2.59
CA ILE A 231 12.94 -18.64 -3.56
C ILE A 231 13.45 -18.40 -4.99
N MET A 232 14.04 -17.22 -5.26
CA MET A 232 14.51 -16.87 -6.60
C MET A 232 15.71 -17.71 -7.05
N SER A 233 16.67 -17.95 -6.16
CA SER A 233 17.85 -18.76 -6.47
C SER A 233 17.50 -20.25 -6.62
N SER A 234 16.42 -20.74 -6.01
CA SER A 234 16.02 -22.14 -6.10
C SER A 234 15.78 -22.59 -7.54
N TYR A 235 15.30 -21.70 -8.42
CA TYR A 235 14.99 -22.00 -9.82
C TYR A 235 15.73 -21.13 -10.83
N ALA A 236 16.71 -20.31 -10.40
CA ALA A 236 17.51 -19.49 -11.31
C ALA A 236 18.31 -20.36 -12.28
N LEU A 237 18.41 -19.96 -13.56
CA LEU A 237 19.27 -20.68 -14.53
C LEU A 237 20.72 -20.20 -14.40
N PRO A 238 21.73 -21.08 -14.57
CA PRO A 238 23.14 -20.67 -14.66
C PRO A 238 23.37 -19.66 -15.79
N ARG A 239 24.31 -18.72 -15.61
CA ARG A 239 24.71 -17.75 -16.65
C ARG A 239 25.47 -18.48 -17.77
N SER A 240 25.08 -18.29 -19.02
CA SER A 240 25.80 -18.82 -20.19
C SER A 240 26.96 -17.88 -20.55
N GLY A 241 28.18 -18.40 -20.64
CA GLY A 241 29.40 -17.61 -20.89
C GLY A 241 29.62 -17.08 -22.30
N ASP A 242 28.59 -16.99 -23.14
CA ASP A 242 28.70 -16.57 -24.55
C ASP A 242 27.58 -15.57 -24.93
N ASP A 243 27.68 -14.30 -24.48
CA ASP A 243 26.77 -13.24 -24.96
C ASP A 243 27.52 -11.91 -25.15
N ASP A 244 28.30 -11.85 -26.22
CA ASP A 244 28.73 -10.60 -26.84
C ASP A 244 27.69 -10.18 -27.90
N GLY A 245 26.92 -9.12 -27.62
CA GLY A 245 26.43 -8.19 -28.64
C GLY A 245 25.02 -8.37 -29.22
N ASP A 246 24.14 -7.49 -28.74
CA ASP A 246 22.96 -6.88 -29.39
C ASP A 246 21.60 -7.61 -29.34
N GLY A 247 20.69 -7.06 -28.53
CA GLY A 247 19.29 -7.51 -28.46
C GLY A 247 18.46 -7.17 -27.20
N GLY A 248 18.75 -6.08 -26.47
CA GLY A 248 17.81 -5.36 -25.59
C GLY A 248 17.11 -6.15 -24.47
N GLY A 249 17.67 -6.10 -23.25
CA GLY A 249 17.01 -6.61 -22.03
C GLY A 249 17.84 -6.43 -20.77
N ASP A 250 18.14 -5.18 -20.43
CA ASP A 250 18.68 -4.64 -19.16
C ASP A 250 19.16 -5.65 -18.10
N GLY A 251 20.43 -6.03 -18.21
CA GLY A 251 21.22 -6.67 -17.18
C GLY A 251 22.34 -5.73 -16.76
N GLY A 252 22.21 -5.11 -15.60
CA GLY A 252 23.32 -4.42 -14.92
C GLY A 252 24.07 -5.40 -14.03
N ASP A 253 25.27 -5.78 -14.45
CA ASP A 253 26.26 -6.49 -13.65
C ASP A 253 26.97 -5.54 -12.66
N ASP A 254 27.45 -6.15 -11.58
CA ASP A 254 28.71 -5.90 -10.86
C ASP A 254 28.57 -6.59 -9.49
N ASP A 255 29.23 -7.74 -9.31
CA ASP A 255 29.63 -8.20 -7.97
C ASP A 255 30.81 -9.19 -8.08
N ASP A 256 31.96 -8.72 -7.61
CA ASP A 256 33.21 -9.45 -7.46
C ASP A 256 33.20 -10.14 -6.09
N GLY A 257 32.79 -11.41 -6.07
CA GLY A 257 32.83 -12.26 -4.87
C GLY A 257 33.64 -13.51 -5.14
N GLU A 258 34.87 -13.55 -4.63
CA GLU A 258 35.69 -14.75 -4.55
C GLU A 258 34.98 -15.80 -3.68
N GLU A 259 34.50 -16.90 -4.27
CA GLU A 259 34.06 -18.07 -3.50
C GLU A 259 34.94 -19.31 -3.79
N GLU A 260 35.42 -19.86 -2.69
CA GLU A 260 36.38 -20.95 -2.58
C GLU A 260 35.92 -22.24 -3.28
N GLY A 261 36.71 -22.70 -4.25
CA GLY A 261 37.22 -24.07 -4.35
C GLY A 261 36.33 -25.28 -4.01
N GLY A 262 35.10 -25.36 -4.52
CA GLY A 262 34.31 -26.61 -4.42
C GLY A 262 33.02 -26.67 -5.25
N ALA A 263 32.31 -25.54 -5.42
CA ALA A 263 31.01 -25.48 -6.10
C ALA A 263 31.05 -25.50 -7.65
N VAL A 264 32.24 -25.38 -8.23
CA VAL A 264 32.45 -25.12 -9.68
C VAL A 264 32.06 -26.31 -10.57
N ASP A 265 32.20 -27.56 -10.13
CA ASP A 265 31.94 -28.75 -10.98
C ASP A 265 30.44 -29.09 -11.09
N THR A 266 29.64 -28.79 -10.06
CA THR A 266 28.22 -29.17 -9.99
C THR A 266 27.26 -28.24 -10.73
N ASP A 267 27.51 -26.92 -10.75
CA ASP A 267 26.67 -25.98 -11.53
C ASP A 267 26.96 -26.11 -13.04
N VAL A 268 28.15 -26.62 -13.39
CA VAL A 268 28.53 -26.99 -14.76
C VAL A 268 27.74 -28.22 -15.25
N ASP A 269 27.60 -29.26 -14.42
CA ASP A 269 26.73 -30.41 -14.74
C ASP A 269 25.28 -29.95 -14.95
N LEU A 270 24.75 -29.07 -14.09
CA LEU A 270 23.41 -28.50 -14.25
C LEU A 270 23.27 -27.72 -15.57
N GLY A 271 24.22 -26.83 -15.89
CA GLY A 271 24.22 -26.08 -17.14
C GLY A 271 24.17 -26.97 -18.39
N ARG A 272 24.95 -28.06 -18.40
CA ARG A 272 24.95 -29.04 -19.50
C ARG A 272 23.66 -29.84 -19.61
N ILE A 273 23.07 -30.24 -18.48
CA ILE A 273 21.74 -30.91 -18.48
C ILE A 273 20.69 -29.95 -19.05
N LEU A 274 20.69 -28.69 -18.64
CA LEU A 274 19.73 -27.69 -19.13
C LEU A 274 19.85 -27.45 -20.64
N ALA A 275 21.06 -27.49 -21.20
CA ALA A 275 21.29 -27.44 -22.65
C ALA A 275 20.75 -28.69 -23.38
N ALA A 276 20.96 -29.89 -22.82
CA ALA A 276 20.40 -31.12 -23.35
C ALA A 276 18.86 -31.14 -23.29
N VAL A 277 18.27 -30.58 -22.23
CA VAL A 277 16.82 -30.40 -22.12
C VAL A 277 16.28 -29.45 -23.19
N GLU A 278 16.93 -28.30 -23.41
CA GLU A 278 16.56 -27.37 -24.49
C GLU A 278 16.54 -28.08 -25.85
N SER A 279 17.58 -28.85 -26.15
CA SER A 279 17.65 -29.65 -27.38
C SER A 279 16.51 -30.67 -27.48
N THR A 280 16.23 -31.40 -26.38
CA THR A 280 15.14 -32.38 -26.31
C THR A 280 13.77 -31.73 -26.55
N LEU A 281 13.52 -30.56 -25.95
CA LEU A 281 12.27 -29.82 -26.13
C LEU A 281 12.09 -29.30 -27.56
N ARG A 282 13.18 -28.90 -28.22
CA ARG A 282 13.16 -28.50 -29.64
C ARG A 282 12.88 -29.68 -30.55
N ASP A 283 13.45 -30.85 -30.27
CA ASP A 283 13.14 -32.09 -31.00
C ASP A 283 11.68 -32.52 -30.79
N ALA A 284 11.16 -32.44 -29.57
CA ALA A 284 9.75 -32.67 -29.28
C ALA A 284 8.85 -31.70 -30.06
N TYR A 285 9.24 -30.43 -30.18
CA TYR A 285 8.49 -29.44 -30.96
C TYR A 285 8.45 -29.72 -32.45
N LYS A 286 9.51 -30.33 -33.03
CA LYS A 286 9.50 -30.76 -34.45
C LYS A 286 8.33 -31.71 -34.73
N LEU A 287 8.03 -32.64 -33.81
CA LEU A 287 6.86 -33.54 -33.95
C LEU A 287 5.52 -32.80 -34.04
N CYS A 288 5.46 -31.54 -33.57
CA CYS A 288 4.26 -30.72 -33.54
C CYS A 288 4.20 -29.65 -34.65
N SER A 289 5.34 -29.18 -35.12
CA SER A 289 5.44 -28.04 -36.03
C SER A 289 4.92 -28.37 -37.43
N ASP A 290 4.07 -27.49 -37.98
CA ASP A 290 3.57 -27.62 -39.36
C ASP A 290 4.68 -27.54 -40.41
N LYS A 291 5.85 -26.99 -40.04
CA LYS A 291 7.02 -26.83 -40.93
C LYS A 291 7.99 -28.01 -40.88
N SER A 292 7.81 -28.96 -39.97
CA SER A 292 8.73 -30.08 -39.80
C SER A 292 8.33 -31.25 -40.72
N PRO A 293 9.29 -31.89 -41.41
CA PRO A 293 9.04 -33.13 -42.13
C PRO A 293 8.68 -34.30 -41.18
N ASP A 294 9.14 -34.26 -39.93
CA ASP A 294 8.94 -35.30 -38.91
C ASP A 294 7.64 -35.11 -38.11
N ARG A 295 6.72 -34.27 -38.62
CA ARG A 295 5.49 -33.93 -37.91
C ARG A 295 4.62 -35.17 -37.71
N LYS A 296 4.34 -35.49 -36.44
CA LYS A 296 3.37 -36.50 -36.02
C LYS A 296 2.07 -35.91 -35.47
N MET A 297 2.00 -34.61 -35.21
CA MET A 297 0.81 -33.96 -34.65
C MET A 297 -0.31 -33.80 -35.69
N THR A 298 -1.40 -34.55 -35.52
CA THR A 298 -2.64 -34.41 -36.30
C THR A 298 -3.71 -33.61 -35.54
N GLN A 299 -4.75 -33.16 -36.25
CA GLN A 299 -5.86 -32.46 -35.60
C GLN A 299 -6.60 -33.33 -34.58
N GLN A 300 -6.71 -34.65 -34.82
CA GLN A 300 -7.33 -35.55 -33.85
C GLN A 300 -6.44 -35.76 -32.62
N ARG A 301 -5.12 -35.93 -32.81
CA ARG A 301 -4.14 -36.03 -31.70
C ARG A 301 -4.13 -34.74 -30.86
N ALA A 302 -4.18 -33.58 -31.49
CA ALA A 302 -4.24 -32.28 -30.80
C ALA A 302 -5.52 -32.08 -29.96
N LYS A 303 -6.66 -32.61 -30.42
CA LYS A 303 -7.92 -32.61 -29.64
C LYS A 303 -7.82 -33.52 -28.41
N ARG A 304 -7.32 -34.75 -28.58
CA ARG A 304 -7.12 -35.70 -27.48
C ARG A 304 -6.21 -35.13 -26.40
N LEU A 305 -5.09 -34.54 -26.80
CA LEU A 305 -4.10 -33.96 -25.89
C LEU A 305 -4.64 -32.80 -25.05
N SER A 306 -5.66 -32.07 -25.52
CA SER A 306 -6.30 -30.96 -24.79
C SER A 306 -7.68 -31.30 -24.24
N ASN A 307 -8.07 -32.58 -24.26
CA ASN A 307 -9.33 -33.03 -23.68
C ASN A 307 -9.20 -33.22 -22.16
N PHE A 308 -9.27 -32.10 -21.43
CA PHE A 308 -9.08 -32.08 -19.97
C PHE A 308 -10.32 -32.48 -19.17
N ARG A 309 -11.47 -32.70 -19.83
CA ARG A 309 -12.76 -33.00 -19.21
C ARG A 309 -13.12 -34.46 -19.44
N SER A 310 -13.48 -35.17 -18.37
CA SER A 310 -13.77 -36.60 -18.40
C SER A 310 -15.14 -36.93 -19.03
N ASP A 311 -16.06 -35.97 -19.06
CA ASP A 311 -17.42 -36.11 -19.61
C ASP A 311 -17.81 -34.86 -20.40
N ASP A 312 -18.11 -35.02 -21.69
CA ASP A 312 -18.97 -34.12 -22.46
C ASP A 312 -19.36 -34.82 -23.78
N SER A 313 -20.27 -35.79 -23.69
CA SER A 313 -21.02 -36.33 -24.84
C SER A 313 -21.95 -35.28 -25.48
N HIS A 314 -22.02 -34.06 -24.92
CA HIS A 314 -22.95 -33.01 -25.31
C HIS A 314 -22.31 -31.74 -25.90
N MET A 315 -20.98 -31.63 -25.97
CA MET A 315 -20.30 -30.54 -26.68
C MET A 315 -19.95 -30.97 -28.10
N SER A 316 -20.49 -30.26 -29.10
CA SER A 316 -20.08 -30.40 -30.50
C SER A 316 -18.55 -30.39 -30.60
N SER A 317 -17.98 -31.46 -31.15
CA SER A 317 -16.55 -31.67 -31.43
C SER A 317 -15.87 -30.48 -32.14
N ALA A 318 -16.65 -29.55 -32.71
CA ALA A 318 -16.18 -28.30 -33.29
C ALA A 318 -15.68 -27.25 -32.27
N LYS A 319 -16.15 -27.25 -31.02
CA LYS A 319 -15.84 -26.22 -29.99
C LYS A 319 -14.81 -26.64 -28.93
N ALA A 320 -14.34 -27.90 -28.94
CA ALA A 320 -13.32 -28.36 -28.00
C ALA A 320 -11.98 -27.63 -28.22
N SER A 321 -11.35 -27.17 -27.14
CA SER A 321 -10.02 -26.52 -27.20
C SER A 321 -9.00 -27.51 -27.74
N LYS A 322 -8.27 -27.13 -28.80
CA LYS A 322 -7.24 -27.97 -29.41
C LYS A 322 -5.87 -27.57 -28.85
N PHE A 323 -4.96 -28.54 -28.75
CA PHE A 323 -3.56 -28.23 -28.49
C PHE A 323 -3.06 -27.26 -29.57
N ARG A 324 -2.51 -26.12 -29.13
CA ARG A 324 -1.98 -25.11 -30.04
C ARG A 324 -0.59 -25.55 -30.47
N SER A 325 -0.53 -26.29 -31.58
CA SER A 325 0.72 -26.84 -32.14
C SER A 325 1.71 -25.74 -32.50
N PHE A 326 1.23 -24.63 -33.08
CA PHE A 326 2.07 -23.50 -33.43
C PHE A 326 2.38 -22.60 -32.23
N LYS A 327 3.66 -22.31 -32.04
CA LYS A 327 4.20 -21.24 -31.18
C LYS A 327 5.26 -20.46 -31.95
N ASN A 328 5.31 -19.15 -31.73
CA ASN A 328 6.42 -18.33 -32.22
C ASN A 328 7.67 -18.56 -31.37
N GLU A 329 8.84 -18.18 -31.89
CA GLU A 329 10.13 -18.46 -31.24
C GLU A 329 10.22 -17.82 -29.85
N SER A 330 9.75 -16.58 -29.68
CA SER A 330 9.75 -15.91 -28.37
C SER A 330 8.90 -16.65 -27.32
N SER A 331 7.75 -17.20 -27.72
CA SER A 331 6.93 -18.03 -26.83
C SER A 331 7.61 -19.35 -26.50
N LEU A 332 8.27 -19.99 -27.46
CA LEU A 332 9.01 -21.24 -27.24
C LEU A 332 10.15 -21.00 -26.24
N THR A 333 10.98 -19.99 -26.47
CA THR A 333 12.07 -19.62 -25.57
C THR A 333 11.55 -19.34 -24.16
N SER A 334 10.44 -18.60 -24.02
CA SER A 334 9.84 -18.31 -22.71
C SER A 334 9.29 -19.57 -22.02
N TYR A 335 8.64 -20.47 -22.77
CA TYR A 335 8.02 -21.69 -22.21
C TYR A 335 9.09 -22.73 -21.84
N PHE A 336 10.11 -22.89 -22.67
CA PHE A 336 11.25 -23.75 -22.41
C PHE A 336 12.08 -23.21 -21.24
N ARG A 337 12.22 -21.89 -21.12
CA ARG A 337 12.83 -21.27 -19.93
C ARG A 337 12.11 -21.69 -18.65
N ILE A 338 10.78 -21.59 -18.59
CA ILE A 338 10.01 -21.99 -17.39
C ILE A 338 10.20 -23.49 -17.07
N THR A 339 10.29 -24.34 -18.09
CA THR A 339 10.49 -25.79 -17.92
C THR A 339 11.92 -26.11 -17.46
N LYS A 340 12.93 -25.41 -17.99
CA LYS A 340 14.31 -25.46 -17.50
C LYS A 340 14.42 -25.00 -16.04
N GLN A 341 13.67 -23.97 -15.66
CA GLN A 341 13.60 -23.51 -14.26
C GLN A 341 13.00 -24.59 -13.33
N LEU A 342 12.01 -25.35 -13.79
CA LEU A 342 11.50 -26.51 -13.04
C LEU A 342 12.58 -27.57 -12.80
N LEU A 343 13.43 -27.85 -13.79
CA LEU A 343 14.54 -28.79 -13.62
C LEU A 343 15.60 -28.24 -12.66
N ALA A 344 15.97 -26.96 -12.78
CA ALA A 344 16.91 -26.32 -11.86
C ALA A 344 16.37 -26.37 -10.42
N TYR A 345 15.08 -26.08 -10.25
CA TYR A 345 14.38 -26.23 -8.98
C TYR A 345 14.46 -27.65 -8.42
N TYR A 346 14.12 -28.66 -9.23
CA TYR A 346 14.19 -30.05 -8.80
C TYR A 346 15.63 -30.43 -8.42
N TYR A 347 16.62 -30.06 -9.24
CA TYR A 347 18.02 -30.36 -8.99
C TYR A 347 18.49 -29.76 -7.64
N ARG A 348 18.20 -28.49 -7.39
CA ARG A 348 18.66 -27.77 -6.19
C ARG A 348 17.89 -28.13 -4.92
N VAL A 349 16.58 -28.26 -5.01
CA VAL A 349 15.70 -28.40 -3.83
C VAL A 349 15.42 -29.86 -3.49
N VAL A 350 15.42 -30.75 -4.48
CA VAL A 350 14.95 -32.13 -4.31
C VAL A 350 16.09 -33.15 -4.44
N TYR A 351 16.97 -32.98 -5.43
CA TYR A 351 18.05 -33.93 -5.69
C TYR A 351 19.26 -33.72 -4.77
N ARG A 352 19.64 -32.48 -4.47
CA ARG A 352 20.78 -32.18 -3.58
C ARG A 352 20.44 -32.52 -2.12
N GLU A 353 21.33 -33.28 -1.49
CA GLU A 353 21.20 -33.67 -0.08
C GLU A 353 21.44 -32.50 0.87
N ASP A 354 22.32 -31.55 0.50
CA ASP A 354 22.69 -30.38 1.32
C ASP A 354 21.52 -29.40 1.57
N GLY A 355 20.42 -29.55 0.82
CA GLY A 355 19.30 -28.63 0.81
C GLY A 355 19.61 -27.27 0.18
N HIS A 356 18.55 -26.51 -0.10
CA HIS A 356 18.66 -25.17 -0.71
C HIS A 356 18.19 -24.05 0.23
N PHE A 357 17.24 -24.34 1.12
CA PHE A 357 16.61 -23.35 1.98
C PHE A 357 17.20 -23.38 3.38
N THR A 358 17.49 -22.21 3.93
CA THR A 358 18.03 -22.08 5.29
C THR A 358 16.94 -22.39 6.32
N ARG A 359 17.25 -23.25 7.28
CA ARG A 359 16.36 -23.58 8.40
C ARG A 359 16.61 -22.58 9.53
N GLY A 360 15.56 -21.87 9.95
CA GLY A 360 15.65 -20.95 11.09
C GLY A 360 15.66 -21.67 12.44
N ASP A 361 14.79 -22.67 12.61
CA ASP A 361 14.72 -23.58 13.76
C ASP A 361 14.54 -25.03 13.29
N GLU A 362 14.69 -26.03 14.17
CA GLU A 362 14.50 -27.46 13.82
C GLU A 362 13.05 -27.81 13.45
N SER A 363 12.07 -26.95 13.76
CA SER A 363 10.65 -27.13 13.47
C SER A 363 10.19 -26.47 12.16
N HIS A 364 11.04 -25.66 11.53
CA HIS A 364 10.74 -24.94 10.30
C HIS A 364 10.71 -25.90 9.13
N VAL A 365 9.52 -26.15 8.60
CA VAL A 365 9.29 -27.03 7.45
C VAL A 365 9.67 -26.31 6.16
N VAL A 366 10.69 -26.79 5.46
CA VAL A 366 11.09 -26.27 4.14
C VAL A 366 10.52 -27.14 3.00
N PRO A 367 10.47 -26.64 1.75
CA PRO A 367 9.91 -27.40 0.63
C PRO A 367 10.50 -28.81 0.43
N GLN A 368 11.78 -29.01 0.75
CA GLN A 368 12.44 -30.33 0.69
C GLN A 368 11.82 -31.35 1.65
N ASP A 369 11.27 -30.92 2.79
CA ASP A 369 10.63 -31.79 3.79
C ASP A 369 9.19 -32.19 3.38
N ILE A 370 8.59 -31.44 2.46
CA ILE A 370 7.20 -31.64 2.00
C ILE A 370 7.15 -32.48 0.72
N ILE A 371 8.12 -32.29 -0.19
CA ILE A 371 8.17 -32.97 -1.48
C ILE A 371 8.49 -34.46 -1.27
N GLU A 372 7.64 -35.33 -1.79
CA GLU A 372 7.81 -36.79 -1.69
C GLU A 372 8.17 -37.36 -3.06
N THR A 373 9.45 -37.67 -3.27
CA THR A 373 9.92 -38.25 -4.54
C THR A 373 9.60 -39.74 -4.65
N THR A 374 9.22 -40.17 -5.85
CA THR A 374 9.06 -41.60 -6.16
C THR A 374 10.43 -42.24 -6.47
N PRO A 375 10.60 -43.56 -6.26
CA PRO A 375 11.82 -44.26 -6.67
C PRO A 375 12.14 -44.07 -8.17
N LEU A 376 11.10 -43.99 -9.01
CA LEU A 376 11.25 -43.73 -10.44
C LEU A 376 11.81 -42.35 -10.73
N GLN A 377 11.42 -41.31 -9.97
CA GLN A 377 11.93 -39.96 -10.14
C GLN A 377 13.40 -39.85 -9.71
N ARG A 378 13.78 -40.49 -8.60
CA ARG A 378 15.17 -40.55 -8.12
C ARG A 378 16.06 -41.27 -9.13
N GLN A 379 15.65 -42.46 -9.57
CA GLN A 379 16.40 -43.19 -10.58
C GLN A 379 16.50 -42.41 -11.90
N ALA A 380 15.42 -41.76 -12.34
CA ALA A 380 15.43 -41.06 -13.62
C ALA A 380 16.39 -39.85 -13.63
N ILE A 381 16.53 -39.11 -12.54
CA ILE A 381 17.50 -38.01 -12.48
C ILE A 381 18.95 -38.51 -12.40
N GLU A 382 19.19 -39.61 -11.68
CA GLU A 382 20.50 -40.30 -11.66
C GLU A 382 20.87 -40.81 -13.06
N ASP A 383 19.92 -41.39 -13.79
CA ASP A 383 20.10 -41.84 -15.16
C ASP A 383 20.47 -40.68 -16.10
N VAL A 384 19.84 -39.51 -15.95
CA VAL A 384 20.17 -38.29 -16.72
C VAL A 384 21.60 -37.85 -16.45
N ILE A 385 22.00 -37.75 -15.18
CA ILE A 385 23.36 -37.36 -14.78
C ILE A 385 24.38 -38.38 -15.28
N GLY A 386 24.07 -39.68 -15.13
CA GLY A 386 24.92 -40.77 -15.61
C GLY A 386 25.10 -40.76 -17.13
N ALA A 387 24.01 -40.57 -17.89
CA ALA A 387 24.05 -40.49 -19.35
C ALA A 387 24.84 -39.27 -19.83
N LEU A 388 24.68 -38.11 -19.18
CA LEU A 388 25.45 -36.90 -19.48
C LEU A 388 26.95 -37.15 -19.29
N ARG A 389 27.35 -37.71 -18.15
CA ARG A 389 28.76 -38.01 -17.86
C ARG A 389 29.37 -39.01 -18.84
N ARG A 390 28.59 -39.98 -19.32
CA ARG A 390 29.03 -40.91 -20.38
C ARG A 390 29.24 -40.18 -21.71
N ARG A 391 28.31 -39.32 -22.12
CA ARG A 391 28.41 -38.51 -23.33
C ARG A 391 29.63 -37.58 -23.30
N ASP A 392 29.88 -36.92 -22.17
CA ASP A 392 31.01 -36.00 -22.00
C ASP A 392 32.36 -36.72 -22.04
N LYS A 393 32.45 -37.94 -21.49
CA LYS A 393 33.65 -38.80 -21.61
C LYS A 393 33.95 -39.15 -23.07
N ALA A 394 32.91 -39.48 -23.85
CA ALA A 394 33.07 -39.77 -25.28
C ALA A 394 33.54 -38.53 -26.07
N ALA A 395 33.06 -37.33 -25.70
CA ALA A 395 33.50 -36.07 -26.31
C ALA A 395 34.97 -35.72 -25.97
N LYS A 396 35.40 -35.95 -24.71
CA LYS A 396 36.79 -35.69 -24.27
C LYS A 396 37.82 -36.68 -24.85
N GLY A 397 37.41 -37.89 -25.23
CA GLY A 397 38.25 -38.87 -25.93
C GLY A 397 38.64 -38.48 -27.35
N ARG A 398 38.13 -37.34 -27.87
CA ARG A 398 38.32 -36.83 -29.25
C ARG A 398 39.56 -35.92 -29.40
N GLY A 399 40.51 -35.96 -28.46
CA GLY A 399 41.73 -35.13 -28.49
C GLY A 399 42.64 -35.41 -29.69
N THR A 400 42.90 -34.35 -30.48
CA THR A 400 43.71 -34.22 -31.70
C THR A 400 43.22 -35.00 -32.93
N PRO A 401 42.86 -34.32 -34.04
CA PRO A 401 42.49 -35.00 -35.28
C PRO A 401 43.74 -35.61 -35.93
N SER A 402 43.92 -36.92 -35.76
CA SER A 402 44.81 -37.69 -36.62
C SER A 402 44.07 -38.03 -37.90
N CYS A 403 44.71 -37.81 -39.05
CA CYS A 403 44.18 -37.87 -40.41
C CYS A 403 43.75 -39.26 -40.93
N ASP A 404 43.31 -40.18 -40.06
CA ASP A 404 42.97 -41.55 -40.45
C ASP A 404 41.51 -41.89 -40.12
N LYS A 405 40.65 -41.91 -41.16
CA LYS A 405 39.43 -42.72 -41.42
C LYS A 405 38.52 -43.23 -40.27
N LYS A 406 38.65 -42.75 -39.03
CA LYS A 406 37.86 -43.17 -37.85
C LYS A 406 36.67 -42.26 -37.52
N ASP A 407 36.47 -41.18 -38.28
CA ASP A 407 35.45 -40.16 -38.00
C ASP A 407 34.00 -40.68 -38.08
N GLY A 408 33.74 -41.71 -38.89
CA GLY A 408 32.39 -42.29 -39.03
C GLY A 408 31.91 -43.11 -37.82
N ILE A 409 32.81 -43.81 -37.12
CA ILE A 409 32.48 -44.63 -35.94
C ILE A 409 32.32 -43.74 -34.70
N ALA A 410 33.18 -42.73 -34.56
CA ALA A 410 33.14 -41.80 -33.43
C ALA A 410 31.93 -40.84 -33.46
N THR A 411 31.38 -40.56 -34.63
CA THR A 411 30.15 -39.76 -34.77
C THR A 411 28.92 -40.59 -34.38
N ARG A 412 28.88 -41.87 -34.76
CA ARG A 412 27.78 -42.78 -34.40
C ARG A 412 27.67 -43.03 -32.90
N ASP A 413 28.79 -43.24 -32.20
CA ASP A 413 28.79 -43.40 -30.73
C ASP A 413 28.31 -42.13 -30.02
N TYR A 414 28.69 -40.94 -30.51
CA TYR A 414 28.19 -39.68 -29.97
C TYR A 414 26.67 -39.53 -30.15
N ASP A 415 26.15 -39.84 -31.34
CA ASP A 415 24.72 -39.77 -31.64
C ASP A 415 23.92 -40.80 -30.80
N GLU A 416 24.46 -42.01 -30.61
CA GLU A 416 23.87 -43.04 -29.74
C GLU A 416 23.81 -42.57 -28.28
N ARG A 417 24.87 -41.91 -27.78
CA ARG A 417 24.91 -41.33 -26.42
C ARG A 417 24.00 -40.11 -26.25
N ASP A 418 23.86 -39.28 -27.28
CA ASP A 418 22.92 -38.16 -27.26
C ASP A 418 21.47 -38.66 -27.25
N ALA A 419 21.17 -39.71 -28.02
CA ALA A 419 19.86 -40.38 -27.99
C ALA A 419 19.56 -41.00 -26.62
N GLU A 420 20.57 -41.64 -25.98
CA GLU A 420 20.48 -42.16 -24.61
C GLU A 420 20.15 -41.04 -23.61
N LEU A 421 20.86 -39.90 -23.69
CA LEU A 421 20.61 -38.75 -22.82
C LEU A 421 19.19 -38.17 -23.02
N LYS A 422 18.76 -37.96 -24.27
CA LYS A 422 17.39 -37.50 -24.58
C LYS A 422 16.33 -38.45 -24.04
N HIS A 423 16.56 -39.77 -24.12
CA HIS A 423 15.66 -40.78 -23.57
C HIS A 423 15.53 -40.69 -22.03
N THR A 424 16.65 -40.55 -21.33
CA THR A 424 16.63 -40.39 -19.86
C THR A 424 15.92 -39.08 -19.45
N ILE A 425 16.13 -37.98 -20.19
CA ILE A 425 15.43 -36.71 -19.98
C ILE A 425 13.91 -36.87 -20.13
N ARG A 426 13.45 -37.57 -21.18
CA ARG A 426 12.01 -37.87 -21.37
C ARG A 426 11.45 -38.63 -20.18
N LYS A 427 12.12 -39.70 -19.76
CA LYS A 427 11.71 -40.52 -18.60
C LYS A 427 11.59 -39.67 -17.34
N PHE A 428 12.58 -38.80 -17.10
CA PHE A 428 12.57 -37.90 -15.95
C PHE A 428 11.33 -37.01 -15.95
N TYR A 429 11.08 -36.24 -17.02
CA TYR A 429 9.89 -35.36 -17.04
C TYR A 429 8.57 -36.13 -16.98
N ILE A 430 8.47 -37.28 -17.65
CA ILE A 430 7.28 -38.13 -17.57
C ILE A 430 7.05 -38.63 -16.14
N SER A 431 8.10 -38.96 -15.41
CA SER A 431 7.98 -39.35 -13.99
C SER A 431 7.49 -38.20 -13.09
N LEU A 432 7.78 -36.93 -13.43
CA LEU A 432 7.25 -35.76 -12.72
C LEU A 432 5.79 -35.45 -13.11
N ILE A 433 5.46 -35.56 -14.40
CA ILE A 433 4.14 -35.27 -14.95
C ILE A 433 3.13 -36.35 -14.53
N CYS A 434 3.51 -37.62 -14.63
CA CYS A 434 2.64 -38.79 -14.47
C CYS A 434 2.71 -39.37 -13.05
N GLN A 435 2.44 -38.54 -12.05
CA GLN A 435 2.33 -38.95 -10.64
C GLN A 435 0.97 -38.57 -10.04
N THR A 436 0.63 -39.20 -8.91
CA THR A 436 -0.54 -38.89 -8.10
C THR A 436 -0.10 -38.23 -6.79
N VAL A 437 -0.78 -37.16 -6.38
CA VAL A 437 -0.42 -36.36 -5.19
C VAL A 437 -1.43 -36.46 -4.04
N GLY A 438 -2.63 -36.96 -4.31
CA GLY A 438 -3.69 -37.09 -3.31
C GLY A 438 -4.07 -35.74 -2.67
N SER A 439 -4.35 -35.76 -1.37
CA SER A 439 -4.77 -34.58 -0.59
C SER A 439 -3.65 -33.59 -0.25
N ARG A 440 -2.39 -33.91 -0.53
CA ARG A 440 -1.23 -33.08 -0.21
C ARG A 440 -0.57 -32.58 -1.49
N PRO A 441 -1.06 -31.49 -2.11
CA PRO A 441 -0.63 -31.04 -3.44
C PRO A 441 0.88 -30.79 -3.52
N PHE A 442 1.47 -30.16 -2.50
CA PHE A 442 2.88 -29.78 -2.50
C PHE A 442 3.87 -30.93 -2.33
N ARG A 443 3.40 -32.18 -2.19
CA ARG A 443 4.24 -33.38 -2.35
C ARG A 443 4.87 -33.47 -3.75
N SER A 444 4.22 -32.84 -4.73
CA SER A 444 4.76 -32.73 -6.09
C SER A 444 5.73 -31.57 -6.21
N ALA A 445 6.93 -31.87 -6.72
CA ALA A 445 7.92 -30.86 -7.10
C ALA A 445 7.35 -29.84 -8.12
N ILE A 446 6.45 -30.24 -9.02
CA ILE A 446 5.80 -29.33 -9.98
C ILE A 446 4.91 -28.33 -9.24
N LEU A 447 4.12 -28.78 -8.27
CA LEU A 447 3.19 -27.92 -7.53
C LEU A 447 3.92 -27.01 -6.55
N SER A 448 4.99 -27.51 -5.91
CA SER A 448 5.90 -26.69 -5.12
C SER A 448 6.58 -25.62 -5.98
N PHE A 449 7.07 -25.98 -7.18
CA PHE A 449 7.64 -25.04 -8.13
C PHE A 449 6.62 -23.97 -8.59
N CYS A 450 5.37 -24.34 -8.82
CA CYS A 450 4.30 -23.38 -9.12
C CYS A 450 4.13 -22.35 -7.98
N ALA A 451 4.25 -22.77 -6.71
CA ALA A 451 4.25 -21.84 -5.59
C ALA A 451 5.44 -20.88 -5.69
N MET A 452 6.65 -21.37 -5.92
CA MET A 452 7.84 -20.50 -6.10
C MET A 452 7.65 -19.46 -7.21
N LEU A 453 7.13 -19.90 -8.36
CA LEU A 453 6.84 -19.03 -9.51
C LEU A 453 5.76 -17.97 -9.23
N SER A 454 4.96 -18.13 -8.18
CA SER A 454 3.94 -17.15 -7.81
C SER A 454 4.54 -15.87 -7.21
N ARG A 455 5.81 -15.92 -6.80
CA ARG A 455 6.63 -14.75 -6.45
C ARG A 455 7.28 -14.18 -7.71
N THR A 456 7.44 -12.87 -7.77
CA THR A 456 8.19 -12.18 -8.83
C THR A 456 9.13 -11.16 -8.22
N LYS A 457 10.32 -11.00 -8.80
CA LYS A 457 11.28 -9.97 -8.37
C LYS A 457 10.61 -8.60 -8.52
N ALA A 458 10.62 -7.80 -7.47
CA ALA A 458 10.46 -6.35 -7.58
C ALA A 458 11.83 -5.77 -7.95
N LEU A 459 11.84 -4.65 -8.69
CA LEU A 459 13.10 -3.99 -9.06
C LEU A 459 13.93 -3.63 -7.81
N THR A 460 15.24 -3.80 -7.97
CA THR A 460 16.29 -3.59 -6.97
C THR A 460 16.34 -2.14 -6.49
N ARG A 461 16.57 -1.96 -5.19
CA ARG A 461 17.02 -0.70 -4.60
C ARG A 461 18.55 -0.74 -4.53
N ARG A 462 19.27 0.20 -5.16
CA ARG A 462 20.68 0.45 -4.83
C ARG A 462 20.72 1.35 -3.59
N VAL A 463 21.05 0.78 -2.44
CA VAL A 463 21.58 1.56 -1.31
C VAL A 463 22.82 0.80 -0.82
N ASP A 464 23.95 1.48 -0.87
CA ASP A 464 25.25 1.08 -0.33
C ASP A 464 25.71 -0.34 -0.68
N ASN A 465 26.14 -0.55 -1.93
CA ASN A 465 26.87 -1.72 -2.47
C ASN A 465 26.36 -3.16 -2.15
N GLU A 466 25.26 -3.35 -1.43
CA GLU A 466 24.68 -4.68 -1.16
C GLU A 466 23.26 -4.80 -1.76
N GLN A 467 23.13 -5.63 -2.80
CA GLN A 467 21.88 -5.86 -3.53
C GLN A 467 20.87 -6.71 -2.73
N HIS A 468 19.88 -6.08 -2.10
CA HIS A 468 18.78 -6.80 -1.43
C HIS A 468 17.56 -7.00 -2.37
N LYS A 469 17.31 -8.25 -2.79
CA LYS A 469 16.27 -8.63 -3.78
C LYS A 469 14.90 -8.87 -3.10
N ARG A 470 13.94 -7.95 -3.25
CA ARG A 470 12.55 -8.08 -2.73
C ARG A 470 11.61 -8.69 -3.77
N CYS A 471 10.63 -9.52 -3.36
CA CYS A 471 9.63 -10.09 -4.27
C CYS A 471 8.18 -9.70 -3.91
N THR A 472 7.28 -9.76 -4.89
CA THR A 472 5.83 -9.57 -4.74
C THR A 472 5.04 -10.75 -5.28
N TRP A 473 3.77 -10.90 -4.87
CA TRP A 473 2.86 -11.89 -5.45
C TRP A 473 2.45 -11.47 -6.86
N ARG A 474 2.50 -12.40 -7.82
CA ARG A 474 2.02 -12.16 -9.18
C ARG A 474 0.51 -11.96 -9.20
N GLU A 475 0.02 -11.13 -10.12
CA GLU A 475 -1.42 -11.01 -10.36
C GLU A 475 -2.01 -12.30 -10.97
N PRO A 476 -3.29 -12.62 -10.72
CA PRO A 476 -3.94 -13.84 -11.22
C PRO A 476 -3.77 -14.06 -12.73
N GLY A 477 -3.94 -13.01 -13.53
CA GLY A 477 -3.78 -13.06 -14.98
C GLY A 477 -2.34 -13.35 -15.40
N ASN A 478 -1.38 -12.67 -14.78
CA ASN A 478 0.04 -12.82 -15.07
C ASN A 478 0.55 -14.20 -14.63
N PHE A 479 0.13 -14.71 -13.47
CA PHE A 479 0.49 -16.05 -13.02
C PHE A 479 -0.14 -17.15 -13.88
N ASN A 480 -1.37 -16.97 -14.37
CA ASN A 480 -2.02 -17.93 -15.27
C ASN A 480 -1.23 -18.14 -16.58
N SER A 481 -0.42 -17.17 -17.01
CA SER A 481 0.48 -17.33 -18.15
C SER A 481 1.59 -18.37 -17.88
N ASN A 482 2.17 -18.40 -16.68
CA ASN A 482 3.16 -19.39 -16.26
C ASN A 482 2.55 -20.80 -16.21
N LEU A 483 1.36 -20.93 -15.62
CA LEU A 483 0.63 -22.21 -15.58
C LEU A 483 0.28 -22.70 -16.99
N SER A 484 -0.03 -21.78 -17.91
CA SER A 484 -0.28 -22.11 -19.31
C SER A 484 0.98 -22.59 -20.03
N ALA A 485 2.13 -21.99 -19.75
CA ALA A 485 3.42 -22.42 -20.28
C ALA A 485 3.82 -23.82 -19.80
N LEU A 486 3.65 -24.08 -18.49
CA LEU A 486 3.88 -25.41 -17.90
C LEU A 486 2.92 -26.46 -18.46
N THR A 487 1.62 -26.13 -18.56
CA THR A 487 0.62 -27.03 -19.15
C THR A 487 1.02 -27.39 -20.58
N TRP A 488 1.35 -26.39 -21.39
CA TRP A 488 1.68 -26.61 -22.79
C TRP A 488 2.96 -27.42 -22.97
N THR A 489 4.01 -27.15 -22.18
CA THR A 489 5.28 -27.89 -22.31
C THR A 489 5.15 -29.32 -21.78
N ALA A 490 4.34 -29.55 -20.75
CA ALA A 490 4.03 -30.90 -20.31
C ALA A 490 3.22 -31.69 -21.34
N GLN A 491 2.27 -31.05 -22.03
CA GLN A 491 1.57 -31.66 -23.17
C GLN A 491 2.54 -32.00 -24.31
N LEU A 492 3.52 -31.14 -24.59
CA LEU A 492 4.56 -31.37 -25.59
C LEU A 492 5.43 -32.59 -25.23
N ILE A 493 5.93 -32.64 -23.99
CA ILE A 493 6.75 -33.76 -23.49
C ILE A 493 5.94 -35.07 -23.48
N LEU A 494 4.67 -35.01 -23.06
CA LEU A 494 3.78 -36.17 -23.07
C LEU A 494 3.61 -36.71 -24.49
N PHE A 495 3.39 -35.83 -25.47
CA PHE A 495 3.25 -36.23 -26.86
C PHE A 495 4.54 -36.83 -27.42
N ASP A 496 5.70 -36.20 -27.15
CA ASP A 496 7.01 -36.73 -27.54
C ASP A 496 7.27 -38.12 -26.95
N PHE A 497 6.98 -38.33 -25.67
CA PHE A 497 7.09 -39.64 -25.03
C PHE A 497 6.19 -40.69 -25.68
N VAL A 498 4.93 -40.35 -25.97
CA VAL A 498 4.01 -41.28 -26.65
C VAL A 498 4.53 -41.63 -28.04
N CYS A 499 4.99 -40.63 -28.81
CA CYS A 499 5.57 -40.86 -30.13
C CYS A 499 6.84 -41.72 -30.07
N PHE A 500 7.66 -41.57 -29.03
CA PHE A 500 8.84 -42.40 -28.80
C PHE A 500 8.47 -43.85 -28.46
N GLN A 501 7.52 -44.06 -27.54
CA GLN A 501 7.04 -45.41 -27.18
C GLN A 501 6.36 -46.14 -28.34
N LYS A 502 5.78 -45.39 -29.27
CA LYS A 502 5.04 -45.87 -30.43
C LYS A 502 5.76 -45.56 -31.75
N GLN A 503 7.09 -45.46 -31.70
CA GLN A 503 7.90 -45.14 -32.89
C GLN A 503 7.74 -46.18 -34.01
N ASP A 504 7.51 -47.45 -33.64
CA ASP A 504 7.31 -48.58 -34.56
C ASP A 504 5.82 -48.88 -34.84
N ASP A 505 4.89 -48.16 -34.21
CA ASP A 505 3.44 -48.38 -34.28
C ASP A 505 2.69 -47.03 -34.14
N GLU A 506 2.68 -46.23 -35.20
CA GLU A 506 2.04 -44.91 -35.15
C GLU A 506 0.52 -44.97 -34.94
N ASP A 507 -0.11 -46.07 -35.33
CA ASP A 507 -1.54 -46.29 -35.15
C ASP A 507 -1.90 -46.49 -33.68
N GLY A 508 -0.96 -46.95 -32.85
CA GLY A 508 -1.09 -47.02 -31.40
C GLY A 508 -0.91 -45.69 -30.64
N ILE A 509 -0.49 -44.60 -31.30
CA ILE A 509 -0.29 -43.28 -30.67
C ILE A 509 -1.59 -42.74 -30.02
N PRO A 510 -2.75 -42.72 -30.71
CA PRO A 510 -3.97 -42.16 -30.15
C PRO A 510 -4.44 -42.86 -28.87
N ASP A 511 -4.33 -44.19 -28.81
CA ASP A 511 -4.82 -44.98 -27.67
C ASP A 511 -3.97 -44.76 -26.43
N LEU A 512 -2.63 -44.78 -26.58
CA LEU A 512 -1.71 -44.48 -25.49
C LEU A 512 -1.85 -43.03 -25.02
N LEU A 513 -2.06 -42.09 -25.95
CA LEU A 513 -2.30 -40.69 -25.62
C LEU A 513 -3.59 -40.51 -24.80
N ASP A 514 -4.68 -41.16 -25.19
CA ASP A 514 -5.94 -41.12 -24.46
C ASP A 514 -5.81 -41.74 -23.07
N GLN A 515 -5.10 -42.87 -22.95
CA GLN A 515 -4.83 -43.52 -21.66
C GLN A 515 -4.07 -42.59 -20.70
N MET A 516 -2.99 -41.96 -21.17
CA MET A 516 -2.18 -41.06 -20.34
C MET A 516 -2.91 -39.76 -20.01
N CYS A 517 -3.58 -39.13 -20.98
CA CYS A 517 -4.34 -37.91 -20.75
C CYS A 517 -5.47 -38.15 -19.75
N LYS A 518 -6.22 -39.26 -19.89
CA LYS A 518 -7.30 -39.61 -18.96
C LYS A 518 -6.81 -39.81 -17.53
N LYS A 519 -5.66 -40.46 -17.37
CA LYS A 519 -5.13 -40.78 -16.03
C LYS A 519 -4.46 -39.59 -15.36
N TYR A 520 -3.67 -38.80 -16.10
CA TYR A 520 -2.76 -37.83 -15.50
C TYR A 520 -3.05 -36.37 -15.84
N PHE A 521 -3.77 -36.11 -16.93
CA PHE A 521 -3.95 -34.77 -17.50
C PHE A 521 -5.44 -34.38 -17.59
N GLN A 522 -6.20 -34.69 -16.54
CA GLN A 522 -7.61 -34.31 -16.38
C GLN A 522 -7.79 -33.39 -15.17
N GLN A 523 -8.78 -32.49 -15.25
CA GLN A 523 -9.05 -31.50 -14.21
C GLN A 523 -9.42 -32.13 -12.86
N MET A 524 -10.12 -33.26 -12.85
CA MET A 524 -10.58 -33.92 -11.62
C MET A 524 -9.59 -34.97 -11.11
N ALA A 525 -8.45 -35.15 -11.78
CA ALA A 525 -7.45 -36.11 -11.35
C ALA A 525 -6.62 -35.53 -10.20
N GLU A 526 -6.32 -36.36 -9.19
CA GLU A 526 -5.45 -35.98 -8.06
C GLU A 526 -3.97 -36.04 -8.46
N THR A 527 -3.61 -35.32 -9.52
CA THR A 527 -2.28 -35.27 -10.13
C THR A 527 -1.77 -33.83 -10.15
N PRO A 528 -0.47 -33.60 -10.42
CA PRO A 528 0.06 -32.25 -10.54
C PRO A 528 -0.71 -31.42 -11.59
N PHE A 529 -0.98 -32.01 -12.76
CA PHE A 529 -1.68 -31.28 -13.81
C PHE A 529 -3.19 -31.17 -13.57
N GLY A 530 -3.80 -32.06 -12.80
CA GLY A 530 -5.17 -31.85 -12.32
C GLY A 530 -5.29 -30.60 -11.44
N HIS A 531 -4.39 -30.44 -10.46
CA HIS A 531 -4.32 -29.23 -9.63
C HIS A 531 -4.00 -27.97 -10.44
N VAL A 532 -3.00 -28.02 -11.32
CA VAL A 532 -2.67 -26.88 -12.20
C VAL A 532 -3.89 -26.48 -13.05
N LEU A 533 -4.63 -27.43 -13.62
CA LEU A 533 -5.83 -27.15 -14.40
C LEU A 533 -6.95 -26.54 -13.54
N GLN A 534 -7.16 -27.01 -12.31
CA GLN A 534 -8.12 -26.42 -11.37
C GLN A 534 -7.74 -24.99 -10.99
N TRP A 535 -6.47 -24.75 -10.63
CA TRP A 535 -5.97 -23.41 -10.32
C TRP A 535 -6.16 -22.46 -11.50
N ARG A 536 -5.87 -22.90 -12.74
CA ARG A 536 -6.10 -22.07 -13.93
C ARG A 536 -7.56 -21.66 -14.11
N LEU A 537 -8.50 -22.57 -13.88
CA LEU A 537 -9.93 -22.27 -13.97
C LEU A 537 -10.37 -21.31 -12.87
N TYR A 538 -9.91 -21.53 -11.64
CA TYR A 538 -10.16 -20.63 -10.53
C TYR A 538 -9.58 -19.24 -10.80
N LEU A 539 -8.32 -19.13 -11.23
CA LEU A 539 -7.66 -17.87 -11.55
C LEU A 539 -8.36 -17.13 -12.68
N PHE A 540 -8.83 -17.87 -13.69
CA PHE A 540 -9.64 -17.30 -14.77
C PHE A 540 -10.98 -16.78 -14.24
N ALA A 541 -11.68 -17.52 -13.38
CA ALA A 541 -12.90 -17.04 -12.73
C ALA A 541 -12.64 -15.81 -11.86
N ALA A 542 -11.61 -15.86 -11.00
CA ALA A 542 -11.19 -14.77 -10.13
C ALA A 542 -10.86 -13.48 -10.89
N SER A 543 -10.21 -13.60 -12.07
CA SER A 543 -9.94 -12.47 -12.97
C SER A 543 -11.20 -11.87 -13.61
N ARG A 544 -12.30 -12.64 -13.70
CA ARG A 544 -13.57 -12.22 -14.31
C ARG A 544 -14.60 -11.75 -13.27
N THR A 545 -14.56 -12.28 -12.05
CA THR A 545 -15.48 -11.93 -10.93
C THR A 545 -15.09 -10.66 -10.18
N SER A 546 -14.07 -9.93 -10.63
CA SER A 546 -13.93 -8.51 -10.30
C SER A 546 -15.03 -7.68 -10.99
N LEU A 547 -16.30 -7.98 -10.68
CA LEU A 547 -17.48 -7.23 -11.08
C LEU A 547 -17.67 -6.06 -10.11
N THR A 548 -17.74 -4.85 -10.64
CA THR A 548 -17.86 -3.59 -9.90
C THR A 548 -19.21 -3.49 -9.20
N LYS A 549 -19.26 -3.76 -7.89
CA LYS A 549 -20.33 -3.25 -7.01
C LYS A 549 -20.21 -1.72 -6.92
N HIS A 550 -21.33 -1.03 -6.74
CA HIS A 550 -21.45 0.44 -6.64
C HIS A 550 -21.37 1.23 -7.97
N GLN A 551 -22.32 1.03 -8.88
CA GLN A 551 -22.41 1.83 -10.10
C GLN A 551 -23.18 3.14 -9.85
N ALA A 552 -22.53 4.26 -10.19
CA ALA A 552 -23.19 5.55 -10.32
C ALA A 552 -24.11 5.54 -11.55
N ARG A 553 -25.34 6.05 -11.40
CA ARG A 553 -26.31 6.19 -12.47
C ARG A 553 -26.45 7.67 -12.83
N TRP A 554 -26.35 7.99 -14.11
CA TRP A 554 -26.58 9.34 -14.61
C TRP A 554 -28.06 9.53 -14.94
N SER A 555 -28.59 10.72 -14.66
CA SER A 555 -29.84 11.18 -15.26
C SER A 555 -29.71 11.32 -16.77
N LEU A 556 -30.83 11.25 -17.49
CA LEU A 556 -30.88 11.32 -18.96
C LEU A 556 -30.33 12.65 -19.51
N ASP A 557 -30.45 13.73 -18.73
CA ASP A 557 -29.90 15.06 -19.04
C ASP A 557 -28.39 15.19 -18.76
N GLY A 558 -27.79 14.20 -18.07
CA GLY A 558 -26.38 14.23 -17.65
C GLY A 558 -26.06 15.20 -16.50
N GLU A 559 -27.06 15.85 -15.88
CA GLU A 559 -26.85 16.89 -14.85
C GLU A 559 -26.85 16.35 -13.42
N THR A 560 -27.36 15.13 -13.20
CA THR A 560 -27.48 14.51 -11.88
C THR A 560 -26.86 13.12 -11.84
N VAL A 561 -26.04 12.86 -10.83
CA VAL A 561 -25.52 11.53 -10.51
C VAL A 561 -26.26 10.95 -9.32
N ASP A 562 -26.82 9.75 -9.46
CA ASP A 562 -27.36 8.93 -8.39
C ASP A 562 -26.36 7.83 -8.01
N TYR A 563 -25.92 7.86 -6.76
CA TYR A 563 -25.06 6.84 -6.19
C TYR A 563 -25.56 6.45 -4.80
N MET A 564 -25.90 5.17 -4.64
CA MET A 564 -26.41 4.61 -3.37
C MET A 564 -27.59 5.40 -2.77
N GLY A 565 -28.47 5.96 -3.61
CA GLY A 565 -29.64 6.74 -3.16
C GLY A 565 -29.32 8.20 -2.83
N THR A 566 -28.07 8.63 -3.01
CA THR A 566 -27.66 10.04 -2.94
C THR A 566 -27.66 10.62 -4.34
N LYS A 567 -28.41 11.69 -4.54
CA LYS A 567 -28.44 12.44 -5.80
C LYS A 567 -27.59 13.70 -5.66
N LEU A 568 -26.73 13.93 -6.64
CA LEU A 568 -25.82 15.07 -6.67
C LEU A 568 -25.96 15.79 -8.01
N HIS A 569 -26.34 17.06 -7.98
CA HIS A 569 -26.40 17.91 -9.17
C HIS A 569 -25.01 18.45 -9.52
N MET A 570 -24.70 18.64 -10.80
CA MET A 570 -23.36 19.07 -11.21
C MET A 570 -22.95 20.45 -10.65
N GLU A 571 -23.89 21.36 -10.42
CA GLU A 571 -23.60 22.64 -9.73
C GLU A 571 -23.18 22.45 -8.26
N GLN A 572 -23.71 21.42 -7.60
CA GLN A 572 -23.39 21.11 -6.20
C GLN A 572 -22.01 20.47 -6.08
N VAL A 573 -21.49 19.85 -7.15
CA VAL A 573 -20.13 19.30 -7.21
C VAL A 573 -19.10 20.41 -7.04
N THR A 574 -19.26 21.52 -7.76
CA THR A 574 -18.33 22.67 -7.66
C THR A 574 -18.33 23.27 -6.26
N GLN A 575 -19.52 23.46 -5.66
CA GLN A 575 -19.66 23.96 -4.30
C GLN A 575 -19.06 23.01 -3.26
N LEU A 576 -19.21 21.70 -3.46
CA LEU A 576 -18.60 20.68 -2.62
C LEU A 576 -17.07 20.78 -2.69
N VAL A 577 -16.48 20.80 -3.88
CA VAL A 577 -15.02 20.90 -4.07
C VAL A 577 -14.45 22.15 -3.40
N GLU A 578 -15.07 23.32 -3.61
CA GLU A 578 -14.63 24.56 -2.97
C GLU A 578 -14.74 24.49 -1.44
N SER A 579 -15.83 23.93 -0.92
CA SER A 579 -16.04 23.78 0.51
C SER A 579 -15.00 22.85 1.15
N GLU A 580 -14.74 21.71 0.52
CA GLU A 580 -13.76 20.74 0.99
C GLU A 580 -12.33 21.29 0.91
N PHE A 581 -12.01 22.05 -0.14
CA PHE A 581 -10.72 22.74 -0.27
C PHE A 581 -10.49 23.77 0.85
N ARG A 582 -11.46 24.66 1.12
CA ARG A 582 -11.33 25.66 2.20
C ARG A 582 -11.15 25.00 3.57
N GLN A 583 -11.87 23.92 3.83
CA GLN A 583 -11.76 23.16 5.07
C GLN A 583 -10.41 22.46 5.20
N ALA A 584 -9.93 21.79 4.15
CA ALA A 584 -8.61 21.18 4.12
C ALA A 584 -7.49 22.21 4.34
N HIS A 585 -7.59 23.37 3.68
CA HIS A 585 -6.64 24.47 3.82
C HIS A 585 -6.58 24.98 5.28
N SER A 586 -7.73 25.25 5.91
CA SER A 586 -7.75 25.69 7.32
C SER A 586 -7.20 24.61 8.26
N LEU A 587 -7.51 23.33 8.04
CA LEU A 587 -6.95 22.24 8.85
C LEU A 587 -5.42 22.16 8.72
N LEU A 588 -4.89 22.26 7.50
CA LEU A 588 -3.45 22.21 7.26
C LEU A 588 -2.75 23.36 7.98
N TYR A 589 -3.12 24.60 7.69
CA TYR A 589 -2.39 25.77 8.22
C TYR A 589 -2.67 26.03 9.70
N ASP A 590 -3.93 25.95 10.15
CA ASP A 590 -4.28 26.33 11.52
C ASP A 590 -4.00 25.21 12.53
N LYS A 591 -4.09 23.94 12.12
CA LYS A 591 -3.99 22.77 13.03
C LYS A 591 -2.71 21.98 12.83
N LEU A 592 -2.42 21.54 11.59
CA LEU A 592 -1.30 20.64 11.33
C LEU A 592 0.05 21.35 11.31
N LEU A 593 0.09 22.58 10.81
CA LEU A 593 1.24 23.47 10.79
C LEU A 593 1.25 24.45 11.98
N PHE A 594 0.37 24.28 12.96
CA PHE A 594 0.27 25.11 14.17
C PHE A 594 0.18 26.64 13.92
N GLY A 595 -0.25 27.08 12.74
CA GLY A 595 -0.27 28.50 12.36
C GLY A 595 1.13 29.10 12.11
N MET A 596 2.12 28.27 11.78
CA MET A 596 3.48 28.70 11.41
C MET A 596 3.46 29.82 10.37
N ARG A 597 4.31 30.83 10.57
CA ARG A 597 4.55 31.91 9.61
C ARG A 597 5.94 31.86 8.98
N ASP A 598 6.85 31.10 9.57
CA ASP A 598 8.28 31.12 9.25
C ASP A 598 8.67 30.07 8.21
N VAL A 599 7.77 29.12 7.91
CA VAL A 599 7.91 28.23 6.75
C VAL A 599 7.26 28.93 5.56
N ALA A 600 8.09 29.60 4.75
CA ALA A 600 7.63 30.22 3.51
C ALA A 600 6.97 29.15 2.61
N PRO A 601 5.81 29.44 1.97
CA PRO A 601 5.24 28.54 0.98
C PRO A 601 6.27 28.25 -0.10
N ILE A 602 6.65 26.98 -0.25
CA ILE A 602 7.54 26.55 -1.31
C ILE A 602 6.70 26.39 -2.56
N GLU A 603 6.92 27.28 -3.53
CA GLU A 603 6.23 27.20 -4.80
C GLU A 603 6.70 25.96 -5.57
N ALA A 604 5.75 25.12 -6.01
CA ALA A 604 6.04 23.83 -6.62
C ALA A 604 7.01 23.90 -7.83
N TRP A 605 7.03 25.02 -8.56
CA TRP A 605 7.94 25.22 -9.71
C TRP A 605 9.40 25.44 -9.33
N ARG A 606 9.67 25.76 -8.06
CA ARG A 606 11.05 25.92 -7.54
C ARG A 606 11.67 24.57 -7.19
N LEU A 607 10.86 23.52 -7.10
CA LEU A 607 11.31 22.17 -6.81
C LEU A 607 11.54 21.44 -8.13
N HIS A 608 12.67 20.77 -8.21
CA HIS A 608 12.99 19.81 -9.26
C HIS A 608 12.38 18.45 -8.92
N ASP A 609 11.79 17.78 -9.89
CA ASP A 609 11.34 16.40 -9.73
C ASP A 609 11.77 15.63 -10.97
N ASP A 610 12.61 14.63 -10.76
CA ASP A 610 13.00 13.71 -11.81
C ASP A 610 11.86 12.70 -12.03
N LEU A 611 11.13 12.86 -13.12
CA LEU A 611 9.98 12.01 -13.46
C LEU A 611 10.38 10.61 -13.91
N ASP A 612 11.67 10.32 -14.06
CA ASP A 612 12.23 9.05 -14.48
C ASP A 612 12.87 8.30 -13.31
N VAL A 613 13.16 8.97 -12.19
CA VAL A 613 13.67 8.33 -10.96
C VAL A 613 12.67 7.30 -10.38
N ASP A 614 13.14 6.09 -10.17
CA ASP A 614 12.36 4.94 -9.68
C ASP A 614 12.92 4.34 -8.38
N ASP A 615 14.02 4.89 -7.87
CA ASP A 615 14.64 4.53 -6.59
C ASP A 615 13.62 4.52 -5.43
N TYR A 616 13.72 3.52 -4.56
CA TYR A 616 12.94 3.46 -3.32
C TYR A 616 13.24 4.69 -2.46
N GLY A 617 12.20 5.33 -1.93
CA GLY A 617 12.36 6.54 -1.14
C GLY A 617 12.42 7.80 -2.01
N ALA A 618 12.61 7.67 -3.33
CA ALA A 618 12.79 8.82 -4.20
C ALA A 618 11.48 9.59 -4.44
N SER A 619 11.63 10.90 -4.33
CA SER A 619 10.65 11.93 -4.66
C SER A 619 11.39 13.26 -4.84
N TRP A 620 10.66 14.32 -5.20
CA TRP A 620 11.21 15.68 -5.12
C TRP A 620 11.75 16.04 -3.71
N LEU A 621 11.36 15.32 -2.64
CA LEU A 621 11.91 15.56 -1.30
C LEU A 621 13.35 15.05 -1.12
N THR A 622 13.78 14.10 -1.95
CA THR A 622 15.11 13.47 -1.90
C THR A 622 16.00 13.89 -3.07
N ASP A 623 15.47 14.70 -4.00
CA ASP A 623 16.26 15.24 -5.11
C ASP A 623 17.32 16.21 -4.57
N GLU A 624 18.58 15.92 -4.88
CA GLU A 624 19.73 16.70 -4.41
C GLU A 624 19.63 18.19 -4.77
N ARG A 625 19.02 18.50 -5.93
CA ARG A 625 18.82 19.88 -6.40
C ARG A 625 17.87 20.67 -5.50
N ASN A 626 17.04 19.99 -4.71
CA ASN A 626 16.10 20.62 -3.79
C ASN A 626 16.67 20.74 -2.36
N ARG A 627 17.88 20.22 -2.09
CA ARG A 627 18.45 20.18 -0.73
C ARG A 627 18.46 21.54 -0.05
N GLU A 628 18.87 22.59 -0.76
CA GLU A 628 18.92 23.95 -0.22
C GLU A 628 17.52 24.52 0.08
N ILE A 629 16.55 24.27 -0.79
CA ILE A 629 15.17 24.76 -0.67
C ILE A 629 14.43 24.03 0.46
N LEU A 630 14.75 22.75 0.68
CA LEU A 630 14.14 21.90 1.68
C LEU A 630 14.90 21.90 3.02
N ALA A 631 16.01 22.62 3.14
CA ALA A 631 16.80 22.69 4.36
C ALA A 631 15.93 23.13 5.56
N GLY A 632 16.02 22.38 6.66
CA GLY A 632 15.22 22.63 7.88
C GLY A 632 13.74 22.26 7.80
N THR A 633 13.22 21.73 6.67
CA THR A 633 11.80 21.35 6.60
C THR A 633 11.47 20.06 7.36
N HIS A 634 12.45 19.16 7.52
CA HIS A 634 12.27 17.81 8.07
C HIS A 634 11.92 17.78 9.57
N ASP A 635 12.39 18.77 10.35
CA ASP A 635 12.16 18.90 11.79
C ASP A 635 11.33 20.13 12.17
N ALA A 636 10.82 20.88 11.18
CA ALA A 636 10.17 22.18 11.38
C ALA A 636 9.02 22.14 12.40
N LEU A 637 8.19 21.09 12.39
CA LEU A 637 7.10 20.96 13.36
C LEU A 637 7.61 20.65 14.78
N LEU A 638 8.69 19.88 14.91
CA LEU A 638 9.32 19.64 16.20
C LEU A 638 9.96 20.91 16.74
N ARG A 639 10.65 21.68 15.89
CA ARG A 639 11.21 22.99 16.26
C ARG A 639 10.13 23.96 16.73
N GLN A 640 8.96 23.99 16.09
CA GLN A 640 7.85 24.80 16.59
C GLN A 640 7.34 24.35 17.95
N ILE A 641 7.24 23.03 18.18
CA ILE A 641 6.84 22.52 19.48
C ILE A 641 7.90 22.86 20.53
N GLU A 642 9.18 22.86 20.18
CA GLU A 642 10.31 23.18 21.06
C GLU A 642 10.44 24.70 21.36
N GLU A 643 10.23 25.55 20.37
CA GLU A 643 10.42 27.00 20.47
C GLU A 643 9.21 27.71 21.13
N ARG A 644 8.01 27.15 20.98
CA ARG A 644 6.78 27.78 21.45
C ARG A 644 6.29 27.22 22.78
N ALA A 645 6.30 28.07 23.80
CA ALA A 645 5.88 27.70 25.15
C ALA A 645 4.44 27.16 25.24
N ASP A 646 3.51 27.67 24.43
CA ASP A 646 2.13 27.18 24.38
C ASP A 646 2.04 25.75 23.83
N LEU A 647 2.84 25.42 22.82
CA LEU A 647 2.93 24.07 22.27
C LEU A 647 3.68 23.12 23.20
N ARG A 648 4.78 23.56 23.85
CA ARG A 648 5.48 22.75 24.87
C ARG A 648 4.55 22.32 25.98
N GLN A 649 3.77 23.25 26.53
CA GLN A 649 2.85 22.93 27.61
C GLN A 649 1.76 21.90 27.21
N VAL A 650 1.41 21.87 25.93
CA VAL A 650 0.41 20.93 25.38
C VAL A 650 1.03 19.57 25.08
N PHE A 651 2.19 19.56 24.41
CA PHE A 651 2.82 18.37 23.85
C PHE A 651 3.84 17.71 24.77
N VAL A 652 4.38 18.41 25.76
CA VAL A 652 5.42 17.91 26.66
C VAL A 652 4.87 17.80 28.08
N ARG A 653 5.14 16.68 28.75
CA ARG A 653 4.68 16.38 30.12
C ARG A 653 5.82 15.77 30.91
N LEU A 654 5.89 16.10 32.18
CA LEU A 654 6.74 15.37 33.13
C LEU A 654 6.23 13.93 33.26
N ASP A 655 7.15 12.99 33.13
CA ASP A 655 6.93 11.59 33.43
C ASP A 655 6.89 11.40 34.95
N PRO A 656 5.96 10.60 35.49
CA PRO A 656 5.94 10.24 36.91
C PRO A 656 7.27 9.70 37.45
N ASN A 657 8.11 9.10 36.59
CA ASN A 657 9.41 8.54 36.94
C ASN A 657 10.57 9.54 36.91
N GLY A 658 10.28 10.85 36.78
CA GLY A 658 11.28 11.91 36.83
C GLY A 658 11.99 12.20 35.49
N GLY A 659 11.32 11.93 34.37
CA GLY A 659 11.79 12.30 33.03
C GLY A 659 10.78 13.19 32.30
N VAL A 660 10.99 13.40 31.00
CA VAL A 660 10.09 14.22 30.17
C VAL A 660 9.62 13.40 28.97
N ARG A 661 8.32 13.48 28.66
CA ARG A 661 7.70 12.71 27.58
C ARG A 661 6.68 13.52 26.79
N LEU A 662 6.35 13.02 25.60
CA LEU A 662 5.25 13.56 24.81
C LEU A 662 3.89 13.21 25.45
N CYS A 663 2.95 14.16 25.38
CA CYS A 663 1.58 14.04 25.88
C CYS A 663 0.74 13.17 24.94
N PRO A 664 0.35 11.94 25.31
CA PRO A 664 -0.35 11.02 24.40
C PRO A 664 -1.69 11.58 23.90
N LYS A 665 -2.37 12.37 24.74
CA LYS A 665 -3.64 13.00 24.39
C LYS A 665 -3.48 14.10 23.33
N ALA A 666 -2.40 14.90 23.40
CA ALA A 666 -2.11 15.90 22.39
C ALA A 666 -1.79 15.25 21.04
N ILE A 667 -1.04 14.13 21.06
CA ILE A 667 -0.74 13.34 19.86
C ILE A 667 -2.01 12.77 19.23
N ALA A 668 -2.91 12.18 20.03
CA ALA A 668 -4.17 11.64 19.52
C ALA A 668 -5.05 12.73 18.87
N ILE A 669 -5.08 13.93 19.44
CA ILE A 669 -5.81 15.08 18.86
C ILE A 669 -5.17 15.53 17.55
N TYR A 670 -3.83 15.61 17.50
CA TYR A 670 -3.11 15.95 16.27
C TYR A 670 -3.38 14.92 15.17
N GLU A 671 -3.32 13.63 15.50
CA GLU A 671 -3.61 12.54 14.57
C GLU A 671 -5.06 12.58 14.05
N ALA A 672 -6.03 12.88 14.91
CA ALA A 672 -7.41 13.08 14.49
C ALA A 672 -7.56 14.23 13.48
N HIS A 673 -6.82 15.33 13.66
CA HIS A 673 -6.78 16.41 12.69
C HIS A 673 -6.13 15.99 11.37
N VAL A 674 -5.11 15.13 11.38
CA VAL A 674 -4.51 14.57 10.16
C VAL A 674 -5.53 13.72 9.41
N GLN A 675 -6.26 12.84 10.09
CA GLN A 675 -7.27 11.99 9.45
C GLN A 675 -8.40 12.82 8.83
N GLU A 676 -8.87 13.86 9.53
CA GLU A 676 -9.88 14.75 8.98
C GLU A 676 -9.33 15.52 7.77
N PHE A 677 -8.10 16.03 7.82
CA PHE A 677 -7.47 16.69 6.67
C PHE A 677 -7.39 15.76 5.45
N LEU A 678 -6.88 14.53 5.62
CA LEU A 678 -6.77 13.55 4.54
C LEU A 678 -8.12 13.20 3.93
N LYS A 679 -9.17 13.08 4.76
CA LYS A 679 -10.54 12.84 4.30
C LYS A 679 -11.06 13.99 3.43
N ARG A 680 -10.79 15.24 3.83
CA ARG A 680 -11.21 16.44 3.07
C ARG A 680 -10.47 16.59 1.75
N MET A 681 -9.21 16.15 1.68
CA MET A 681 -8.40 16.21 0.45
C MET A 681 -8.90 15.29 -0.67
N LEU A 682 -9.74 14.29 -0.38
CA LEU A 682 -10.23 13.35 -1.40
C LEU A 682 -11.03 14.03 -2.52
N ALA A 683 -11.90 14.98 -2.20
CA ALA A 683 -12.71 15.68 -3.20
C ALA A 683 -11.87 16.63 -4.09
N PRO A 684 -11.01 17.49 -3.54
CA PRO A 684 -10.10 18.32 -4.33
C PRO A 684 -9.09 17.55 -5.19
N ILE A 685 -8.73 16.32 -4.82
CA ILE A 685 -7.82 15.47 -5.62
C ILE A 685 -8.56 14.76 -6.76
N SER A 686 -9.81 14.34 -6.55
CA SER A 686 -10.52 13.43 -7.46
C SER A 686 -11.42 14.12 -8.50
N VAL A 687 -11.80 15.38 -8.30
CA VAL A 687 -12.81 16.08 -9.12
C VAL A 687 -12.25 17.10 -10.12
N PRO A 688 -11.24 17.93 -9.79
CA PRO A 688 -10.72 18.97 -10.71
C PRO A 688 -9.63 18.45 -11.67
N SER A 689 -9.00 17.32 -11.36
CA SER A 689 -7.79 16.85 -12.03
C SER A 689 -8.10 15.69 -12.98
N GLY A 690 -8.42 16.01 -14.23
CA GLY A 690 -8.52 14.99 -15.30
C GLY A 690 -9.62 13.93 -15.08
N PRO A 691 -9.55 12.77 -15.77
CA PRO A 691 -10.46 11.66 -15.53
C PRO A 691 -10.35 11.18 -14.07
N PRO A 692 -11.48 10.89 -13.39
CA PRO A 692 -11.48 10.59 -11.96
C PRO A 692 -10.66 9.33 -11.65
N LEU A 693 -9.79 9.43 -10.65
CA LEU A 693 -8.99 8.32 -10.14
C LEU A 693 -9.92 7.21 -9.63
N ARG A 694 -9.64 5.96 -10.00
CA ARG A 694 -10.39 4.79 -9.48
C ARG A 694 -10.09 4.61 -7.98
N SER A 695 -11.01 3.98 -7.25
CA SER A 695 -10.83 3.75 -5.80
C SER A 695 -9.47 3.15 -5.41
N PRO A 696 -8.90 2.16 -6.12
CA PRO A 696 -7.56 1.66 -5.82
C PRO A 696 -6.45 2.68 -6.10
N GLU A 697 -6.60 3.55 -7.10
CA GLU A 697 -5.63 4.59 -7.49
C GLU A 697 -5.64 5.74 -6.48
N LEU A 698 -6.83 6.18 -6.04
CA LEU A 698 -7.02 7.25 -5.06
C LEU A 698 -6.55 6.83 -3.65
N LEU A 699 -6.88 5.62 -3.21
CA LEU A 699 -6.52 5.13 -1.88
C LEU A 699 -5.08 4.62 -1.79
N SER A 700 -4.36 4.59 -2.90
CA SER A 700 -2.95 4.21 -2.95
C SER A 700 -2.04 5.33 -3.43
N ILE A 701 -2.47 6.58 -3.28
CA ILE A 701 -1.62 7.71 -3.64
C ILE A 701 -0.37 7.68 -2.75
N THR A 702 0.79 7.64 -3.40
CA THR A 702 2.10 7.65 -2.76
C THR A 702 2.89 8.82 -3.32
N TYR A 703 3.44 9.66 -2.44
CA TYR A 703 4.27 10.81 -2.83
C TYR A 703 5.76 10.46 -2.86
N ILE A 704 6.13 9.32 -2.30
CA ILE A 704 7.45 8.72 -2.31
C ILE A 704 7.35 7.36 -3.00
N ASN A 705 8.38 7.02 -3.79
CA ASN A 705 8.50 5.69 -4.35
C ASN A 705 8.56 4.66 -3.22
N THR A 706 7.61 3.74 -3.21
CA THR A 706 7.59 2.62 -2.26
C THR A 706 8.01 1.34 -2.99
N GLY A 707 8.62 0.39 -2.28
CA GLY A 707 9.17 -0.81 -2.92
C GLY A 707 8.16 -1.68 -3.69
N ALA A 708 6.85 -1.47 -3.50
CA ALA A 708 5.79 -2.14 -4.24
C ALA A 708 5.12 -1.26 -5.32
N ARG A 709 5.30 0.07 -5.29
CA ARG A 709 4.61 1.05 -6.17
C ARG A 709 5.45 2.32 -6.36
N ARG A 710 5.61 2.74 -7.62
CA ARG A 710 6.13 4.08 -7.96
C ARG A 710 5.25 5.15 -7.33
N ARG A 711 5.85 6.28 -6.95
CA ARG A 711 5.09 7.46 -6.53
C ARG A 711 4.10 7.83 -7.62
N SER A 712 2.92 8.22 -7.17
CA SER A 712 1.78 8.60 -7.97
C SER A 712 1.51 10.10 -7.84
N VAL A 713 2.48 10.84 -7.33
CA VAL A 713 2.46 12.30 -7.23
C VAL A 713 3.79 12.74 -7.81
N PHE A 714 3.76 13.74 -8.68
CA PHE A 714 4.94 14.29 -9.30
C PHE A 714 4.86 15.81 -9.28
N LEU A 715 5.97 16.51 -9.53
CA LEU A 715 5.99 17.96 -9.78
C LEU A 715 6.43 18.23 -11.23
N TRP A 716 5.66 19.02 -11.97
CA TRP A 716 6.02 19.42 -13.33
C TRP A 716 5.43 20.80 -13.67
N GLU A 717 6.28 21.74 -14.11
CA GLU A 717 5.89 23.08 -14.61
C GLU A 717 4.72 23.75 -13.85
N LYS A 718 4.86 23.89 -12.51
CA LYS A 718 3.87 24.47 -11.55
C LYS A 718 2.70 23.56 -11.16
N MET A 719 2.64 22.32 -11.64
CA MET A 719 1.56 21.38 -11.36
C MET A 719 2.03 20.20 -10.50
N VAL A 720 1.07 19.63 -9.76
CA VAL A 720 1.23 18.39 -9.00
C VAL A 720 0.41 17.27 -9.67
N PRO A 721 0.90 16.65 -10.76
CA PRO A 721 0.13 15.61 -11.46
C PRO A 721 0.09 14.27 -10.71
N THR A 722 -1.05 13.56 -10.85
CA THR A 722 -1.25 12.16 -10.45
C THR A 722 -1.43 11.26 -11.68
N PRO A 723 -1.20 9.93 -11.60
CA PRO A 723 -1.39 9.01 -12.73
C PRO A 723 -2.74 9.19 -13.41
N GLY A 724 -2.73 9.28 -14.74
CA GLY A 724 -3.93 9.54 -15.56
C GLY A 724 -4.20 11.01 -15.90
N CYS A 725 -3.47 11.97 -15.31
CA CYS A 725 -3.59 13.41 -15.59
C CYS A 725 -2.57 13.95 -16.61
N TRP A 726 -1.91 13.09 -17.40
CA TRP A 726 -0.81 13.45 -18.32
C TRP A 726 -1.25 14.17 -19.60
N LYS A 727 -2.53 14.52 -19.75
CA LYS A 727 -2.97 15.38 -20.85
C LYS A 727 -3.04 16.82 -20.36
N PRO A 728 -2.59 17.81 -21.14
CA PRO A 728 -2.93 19.20 -20.85
C PRO A 728 -4.46 19.25 -20.65
N PRO A 729 -4.95 19.91 -19.60
CA PRO A 729 -6.38 19.95 -19.35
C PRO A 729 -7.06 20.43 -20.63
N LEU A 730 -8.05 19.66 -21.11
CA LEU A 730 -9.05 20.16 -22.06
C LEU A 730 -9.42 21.57 -21.61
N ASP A 731 -9.48 22.52 -22.53
CA ASP A 731 -9.68 23.94 -22.20
C ASP A 731 -10.98 24.14 -21.37
N ILE A 732 -10.82 24.17 -20.04
CA ILE A 732 -11.88 24.46 -19.06
C ILE A 732 -11.74 25.91 -18.58
N SER A 733 -11.34 26.83 -19.46
CA SER A 733 -11.21 28.26 -19.17
C SER A 733 -12.44 28.85 -18.46
N ARG A 734 -13.64 28.27 -18.64
CA ARG A 734 -14.84 28.60 -17.86
C ARG A 734 -14.77 28.24 -16.35
N VAL A 735 -14.24 27.08 -15.96
CA VAL A 735 -14.17 26.65 -14.54
C VAL A 735 -12.99 27.29 -13.82
N ARG A 736 -11.84 27.45 -14.50
CA ARG A 736 -10.70 28.22 -13.96
C ARG A 736 -11.05 29.69 -13.73
N ALA A 737 -11.85 30.31 -14.61
CA ALA A 737 -12.30 31.70 -14.44
C ALA A 737 -13.29 31.86 -13.26
N THR A 738 -14.14 30.87 -12.98
CA THR A 738 -15.05 30.91 -11.82
C THR A 738 -14.29 30.75 -10.49
N LEU A 739 -13.28 29.88 -10.44
CA LEU A 739 -12.41 29.73 -9.24
C LEU A 739 -11.45 30.92 -9.05
N ALA A 740 -10.97 31.52 -10.14
CA ALA A 740 -10.06 32.67 -10.10
C ALA A 740 -10.76 33.99 -9.75
N SER A 741 -12.06 34.12 -10.00
CA SER A 741 -12.84 35.35 -9.72
C SER A 741 -13.35 35.45 -8.27
N GLY A 742 -13.26 34.37 -7.48
CA GLY A 742 -13.69 34.32 -6.08
C GLY A 742 -12.56 34.36 -5.03
N LEU A 743 -11.29 34.32 -5.45
CA LEU A 743 -10.13 34.28 -4.57
C LEU A 743 -9.26 35.53 -4.78
N SER A 744 -8.82 36.13 -3.67
CA SER A 744 -7.93 37.29 -3.72
C SER A 744 -6.59 36.91 -4.35
N THR A 745 -5.94 37.85 -5.02
CA THR A 745 -4.69 37.65 -5.79
C THR A 745 -3.52 37.05 -5.00
N SER A 746 -3.59 36.96 -3.67
CA SER A 746 -2.60 36.26 -2.83
C SER A 746 -2.85 34.75 -2.67
N GLU A 747 -4.02 34.22 -3.04
CA GLU A 747 -4.40 32.81 -2.86
C GLU A 747 -4.16 31.95 -4.12
N GLN A 748 -3.83 32.57 -5.27
CA GLN A 748 -3.66 31.87 -6.54
C GLN A 748 -2.29 31.17 -6.73
N ALA A 749 -1.33 31.34 -5.81
CA ALA A 749 0.06 30.87 -5.99
C ALA A 749 0.53 29.72 -5.06
N GLY A 750 -0.29 29.25 -4.12
CA GLY A 750 0.17 28.35 -3.05
C GLY A 750 -0.30 26.90 -3.15
N GLY A 751 0.22 26.11 -4.10
CA GLY A 751 0.09 24.65 -4.07
C GLY A 751 1.03 24.06 -3.01
N SER A 752 0.55 23.89 -1.77
CA SER A 752 1.36 23.38 -0.66
C SER A 752 1.45 21.85 -0.66
N THR A 753 2.67 21.32 -0.77
CA THR A 753 2.97 19.89 -0.71
C THR A 753 3.69 19.54 0.57
N PHE A 754 3.00 19.41 1.72
CA PHE A 754 3.55 18.77 2.93
C PHE A 754 2.42 18.38 3.88
N ALA A 755 2.39 17.10 4.33
CA ALA A 755 1.87 16.59 5.62
C ALA A 755 1.44 15.11 5.53
N ILE A 756 2.38 14.17 5.29
CA ILE A 756 2.12 12.72 5.42
C ILE A 756 3.27 11.93 6.13
N PRO A 757 4.58 12.27 6.03
CA PRO A 757 5.63 11.39 6.55
C PRO A 757 5.69 11.25 8.08
N MET A 758 5.34 12.30 8.84
CA MET A 758 5.62 12.34 10.29
C MET A 758 4.78 11.37 11.14
N VAL A 759 3.57 11.00 10.72
CA VAL A 759 2.63 10.22 11.56
C VAL A 759 3.06 8.75 11.71
N LYS A 760 3.73 8.18 10.70
CA LYS A 760 4.18 6.78 10.75
C LYS A 760 5.49 6.58 11.51
N ALA A 761 6.44 7.53 11.40
CA ALA A 761 7.70 7.49 12.16
C ALA A 761 7.46 7.64 13.67
N TRP A 762 6.51 8.51 14.06
CA TRP A 762 6.18 8.76 15.46
C TRP A 762 5.45 7.61 16.17
N ARG A 763 4.63 6.84 15.45
CA ARG A 763 3.87 5.71 16.02
C ARG A 763 4.75 4.58 16.55
N ARG A 764 5.92 4.31 15.93
CA ARG A 764 6.78 3.17 16.31
C ARG A 764 7.81 3.51 17.39
N GLY A 765 8.31 4.75 17.44
CA GLY A 765 9.20 5.20 18.53
C GLY A 765 8.55 5.11 19.93
N LEU A 766 7.23 5.31 20.01
CA LEU A 766 6.47 5.19 21.26
C LEU A 766 6.20 3.73 21.68
N ALA A 767 6.08 2.80 20.73
CA ALA A 767 5.83 1.38 21.00
C ALA A 767 7.10 0.64 21.46
N GLY A 768 8.28 1.03 20.95
CA GLY A 768 9.54 0.37 21.25
C GLY A 768 10.16 0.66 22.62
N ARG A 769 9.84 1.81 23.27
CA ARG A 769 10.45 2.20 24.56
C ARG A 769 9.51 2.25 25.77
N TYR A 770 8.18 2.39 25.59
CA TYR A 770 7.29 2.75 26.71
C TYR A 770 6.12 1.79 26.98
N GLY A 771 6.15 0.56 26.42
CA GLY A 771 5.27 -0.52 26.86
C GLY A 771 3.77 -0.21 26.80
N LEU A 772 3.33 0.60 25.84
CA LEU A 772 1.92 0.88 25.61
C LEU A 772 1.33 -0.19 24.69
N VAL A 773 0.67 -1.18 25.29
CA VAL A 773 -0.24 -2.08 24.57
C VAL A 773 -1.52 -1.29 24.28
N LEU A 774 -1.70 -0.86 23.04
CA LEU A 774 -2.96 -0.32 22.53
C LEU A 774 -3.59 -1.33 21.56
N PRO A 775 -4.93 -1.45 21.55
CA PRO A 775 -5.62 -2.51 20.84
C PRO A 775 -5.44 -2.37 19.31
N PRO A 776 -5.48 -3.47 18.56
CA PRO A 776 -5.31 -3.45 17.11
C PRO A 776 -6.38 -2.58 16.44
N GLU A 777 -6.00 -1.97 15.32
CA GLU A 777 -6.89 -1.18 14.48
C GLU A 777 -8.16 -1.98 14.14
N GLY A 778 -9.32 -1.48 14.59
CA GLY A 778 -10.62 -2.03 14.19
C GLY A 778 -11.39 -2.81 15.27
N MET A 779 -11.62 -2.22 16.43
CA MET A 779 -12.81 -2.54 17.23
C MET A 779 -13.72 -1.32 17.32
N CYS A 780 -14.58 -1.15 16.31
CA CYS A 780 -15.88 -0.54 16.58
C CYS A 780 -16.67 -1.57 17.39
N ALA A 781 -16.87 -1.28 18.67
CA ALA A 781 -17.71 -2.06 19.56
C ALA A 781 -19.17 -2.08 19.04
N GLY A 782 -19.54 -3.13 18.31
CA GLY A 782 -20.91 -3.57 18.12
C GLY A 782 -21.18 -4.79 19.00
N ARG A 783 -21.37 -4.58 20.32
CA ARG A 783 -21.90 -5.64 21.19
C ARG A 783 -23.41 -5.69 21.00
N GLY A 784 -23.87 -6.68 20.23
CA GLY A 784 -25.23 -7.22 20.32
C GLY A 784 -25.13 -8.64 20.85
N ALA A 785 -25.61 -8.86 22.08
CA ALA A 785 -25.73 -10.18 22.69
C ALA A 785 -26.82 -11.03 22.00
N PRO A 786 -26.77 -12.37 22.12
CA PRO A 786 -27.66 -13.28 21.41
C PRO A 786 -29.03 -13.40 22.10
N VAL A 787 -30.09 -13.65 21.33
CA VAL A 787 -31.40 -14.09 21.83
C VAL A 787 -31.73 -15.45 21.18
N PRO A 788 -32.25 -16.43 21.95
CA PRO A 788 -32.32 -17.84 21.53
C PRO A 788 -33.70 -18.26 20.96
N GLY A 789 -33.69 -19.29 20.12
CA GLY A 789 -34.75 -20.30 20.01
C GLY A 789 -35.78 -20.17 18.87
N GLY A 790 -35.99 -21.29 18.15
CA GLY A 790 -37.19 -21.55 17.31
C GLY A 790 -36.90 -21.79 15.81
N MET A 791 -36.24 -22.86 15.39
CA MET A 791 -36.79 -24.19 15.01
C MET A 791 -37.49 -24.26 13.61
N VAL A 792 -37.04 -25.25 12.82
CA VAL A 792 -37.70 -25.98 11.71
C VAL A 792 -37.49 -25.48 10.25
N ALA A 793 -36.88 -26.34 9.43
CA ALA A 793 -36.72 -26.33 7.95
C ALA A 793 -38.06 -26.70 7.23
N PRO A 794 -38.19 -26.99 5.90
CA PRO A 794 -37.21 -27.03 4.79
C PRO A 794 -37.67 -26.41 3.45
N SER A 795 -36.76 -26.43 2.46
CA SER A 795 -36.95 -26.54 1.00
C SER A 795 -38.16 -25.85 0.32
N CYS A 796 -37.87 -24.99 -0.67
CA CYS A 796 -38.61 -25.02 -1.93
C CYS A 796 -37.82 -24.39 -3.09
N CYS A 797 -37.50 -25.24 -4.06
CA CYS A 797 -37.10 -24.86 -5.41
C CYS A 797 -38.25 -24.10 -6.10
N PHE A 798 -37.96 -22.99 -6.78
CA PHE A 798 -38.77 -22.58 -7.92
C PHE A 798 -37.89 -22.10 -9.07
N TYR A 799 -37.85 -22.96 -10.09
CA TYR A 799 -37.58 -22.62 -11.48
C TYR A 799 -38.59 -21.55 -11.93
N HIS A 800 -38.10 -20.48 -12.55
CA HIS A 800 -38.89 -19.78 -13.56
C HIS A 800 -38.03 -19.43 -14.77
N LYS A 801 -38.26 -20.22 -15.83
CA LYS A 801 -37.97 -19.88 -17.22
C LYS A 801 -38.85 -18.69 -17.59
N GLY A 802 -38.24 -17.62 -18.08
CA GLY A 802 -38.92 -16.52 -18.75
C GLY A 802 -38.11 -16.14 -19.98
N GLU A 803 -38.41 -16.79 -21.10
CA GLU A 803 -38.01 -16.35 -22.43
C GLU A 803 -38.61 -14.96 -22.69
N VAL A 804 -37.78 -13.99 -23.07
CA VAL A 804 -38.24 -12.81 -23.79
C VAL A 804 -37.36 -12.64 -25.02
N GLN A 805 -37.89 -13.17 -26.13
CA GLN A 805 -37.58 -12.75 -27.49
C GLN A 805 -38.09 -11.31 -27.71
N ARG A 806 -37.26 -10.44 -28.29
CA ARG A 806 -37.59 -9.46 -29.35
C ARG A 806 -36.31 -8.70 -29.73
N GLN A 807 -35.77 -8.98 -30.91
CA GLN A 807 -36.01 -8.26 -32.17
C GLN A 807 -35.18 -6.98 -32.26
N GLY A 808 -34.26 -6.97 -33.22
CA GLY A 808 -33.51 -5.78 -33.61
C GLY A 808 -34.34 -4.86 -34.52
N ALA A 809 -33.90 -3.61 -34.56
CA ALA A 809 -34.06 -2.67 -35.66
C ALA A 809 -33.14 -1.46 -35.40
N GLY A 810 -32.38 -1.05 -36.42
CA GLY A 810 -31.67 0.23 -36.49
C GLY A 810 -30.20 0.19 -36.12
#